data_AF-A0A356FEE1-F1
#
_entry.id   AF-A0A356FEE1-F1
#
_cell.length_a   1.000
_cell.length_b   1.000
_cell.length_c   1.000
_cell.angle_alpha   90.00
_cell.angle_beta   90.00
_cell.angle_gamma   90.00
#
_symmetry.space_group_name_H-M   'P 1'
#
loop_
_entity.id
_entity.type
_entity.pdbx_description
1 polymer ?
#
loop_
_entity_poly.entity_id
_entity_poly.type
_entity_poly.pdbx_seq_one_letter_code
_entity_poly.pdbx_strand_id
1 'polypeptide(L)'
;MSQGTRPAGGRSAAIRQRRPAQGSQSNLVVGSVIGIVALVLVLVLVSKLMNDGDDGAGRSKTAEPRTTQPKPEKRKKPAPGLERDASKIALKELKSIEVLYSKGELEASAALLRLENLLGDNPRITAPAEKLLKELRSKAELARKADIEKRKEAASAELVAIDALLEKKELRKADEALTGFLARNSELGAEMVSAPRAKLGKLVRAAMDAAGKQVTEMVTNGDFEKARTEIVTLRVRMPSSEESRLQSLAAEVSLAESRMANSLKFVEDNRDGVFELLADLDFSGAKKHLDDIIGKFGGLDKIANKEAKALLAMLGKQVDLSRKVWEELQAIFSESVKSRSLVKIRVLPAAKDDKEQKYKVLGVEGPAVRVQESGSKAVPAAHRILGLDANSIVALMGKPGREGLEKADIMQGLGMLLLLRDGPGRGRELLLGEKPAETDAYRKENERLLAKYADSWRETRLFSLQKLESKLSAGKKPVPADLWNFIATDAGVLIRSWKSRADYAKVRSSLHELFLRARIAALAGASVEAAFNAKTVKEGKNGLTTLTYDFSSLEQLQDFYPVGGRGTTIDWVENKRFFKLKGEVRFLAANPFESRIAINGVVPNGGYNAAAPNINVALWTEENDRVTAPRTFNYNAWRESNETGESPADYFALGMGYKPEVSLGGILGEGRLGGLARTLTGFLPGYLRESSFALLAGEHGSGLHSRRDEKIWSQPVGSLLRPGTIRFSISMENSALKWKVNSKTLGYRNSLALARLAEKIPHAGSFNIFTNNSTVYFSSLEITGQLSKEWAAGLAKSIAERELKKLDSSFGRGADGKADGAKSDTSSGAGGGKGAETTPGPGSNQGSASSGGLKGVMERFDKNGDGKLDENERKAFQDLLREGLGSEPDSSPEKKEPAGSAGQGSSS
;
A
#
# COMPACT_ATOMS: atom_id res chain seq x y z
N MET A 1 -3.38 -50.47 -84.19
CA MET A 1 -2.03 -51.05 -84.42
C MET A 1 -1.17 -50.72 -83.20
N SER A 2 -0.20 -51.53 -82.75
CA SER A 2 0.01 -52.98 -82.82
C SER A 2 1.25 -53.30 -81.97
N GLN A 3 1.15 -54.18 -80.97
CA GLN A 3 2.29 -54.78 -80.21
C GLN A 3 3.15 -53.74 -79.42
N GLY A 4 3.95 -54.05 -78.41
CA GLY A 4 4.54 -55.31 -77.88
C GLY A 4 6.05 -55.05 -77.68
N THR A 5 6.76 -55.50 -76.64
CA THR A 5 6.62 -56.70 -75.78
C THR A 5 7.31 -56.51 -74.40
N ARG A 6 7.25 -57.52 -73.52
CA ARG A 6 8.18 -57.73 -72.37
C ARG A 6 9.21 -58.82 -72.72
N PRO A 7 10.34 -58.87 -72.02
CA PRO A 7 10.59 -59.97 -71.07
C PRO A 7 11.19 -59.49 -69.72
N ALA A 8 11.66 -60.33 -68.78
CA ALA A 8 11.07 -61.51 -68.11
C ALA A 8 12.12 -62.14 -67.14
N GLY A 9 11.68 -62.74 -66.03
CA GLY A 9 12.53 -63.45 -65.05
C GLY A 9 13.26 -62.55 -64.03
N GLY A 10 13.67 -63.01 -62.85
CA GLY A 10 13.40 -64.26 -62.11
C GLY A 10 14.34 -64.37 -60.90
N ARG A 11 13.88 -64.33 -59.63
CA ARG A 11 13.22 -65.37 -58.78
C ARG A 11 14.24 -66.17 -57.92
N SER A 12 13.84 -66.57 -56.70
CA SER A 12 14.61 -67.38 -55.71
C SER A 12 15.74 -66.62 -54.96
N ALA A 13 16.20 -66.99 -53.75
CA ALA A 13 15.68 -67.81 -52.62
C ALA A 13 16.67 -67.70 -51.42
N ALA A 14 16.38 -68.11 -50.17
CA ALA A 14 15.16 -68.17 -49.33
C ALA A 14 15.53 -68.64 -47.88
N ILE A 15 14.68 -68.37 -46.87
CA ILE A 15 14.40 -69.20 -45.65
C ILE A 15 15.62 -69.70 -44.81
N ARG A 16 15.76 -69.39 -43.50
CA ARG A 16 15.07 -70.10 -42.38
C ARG A 16 15.18 -69.39 -41.01
N GLN A 17 14.36 -69.82 -40.04
CA GLN A 17 14.26 -69.31 -38.65
C GLN A 17 14.84 -70.29 -37.61
N ARG A 18 15.11 -69.83 -36.37
CA ARG A 18 14.56 -70.39 -35.09
C ARG A 18 14.95 -69.60 -33.81
N ARG A 19 14.09 -69.68 -32.77
CA ARG A 19 14.23 -69.34 -31.32
C ARG A 19 13.99 -70.65 -30.51
N PRO A 20 13.78 -70.74 -29.14
CA PRO A 20 13.89 -69.82 -27.98
C PRO A 20 14.78 -70.47 -26.84
N ALA A 21 14.61 -70.46 -25.49
CA ALA A 21 13.76 -69.81 -24.44
C ALA A 21 14.40 -69.99 -23.01
N GLN A 22 14.17 -69.04 -22.07
CA GLN A 22 14.15 -69.18 -20.57
C GLN A 22 15.42 -69.75 -19.83
N GLY A 23 15.63 -69.61 -18.50
CA GLY A 23 15.04 -68.72 -17.47
C GLY A 23 15.20 -69.17 -15.99
N SER A 24 15.56 -68.23 -15.08
CA SER A 24 15.40 -68.23 -13.58
C SER A 24 16.16 -69.21 -12.64
N GLN A 25 16.57 -68.69 -11.44
CA GLN A 25 16.86 -69.29 -10.10
C GLN A 25 17.99 -68.49 -9.36
N SER A 26 18.32 -68.60 -8.05
CA SER A 26 17.56 -68.50 -6.78
C SER A 26 18.54 -68.35 -5.58
N ASN A 27 18.06 -67.98 -4.38
CA ASN A 27 18.86 -67.71 -3.16
C ASN A 27 19.50 -68.93 -2.47
N LEU A 28 20.57 -68.72 -1.68
CA LEU A 28 20.93 -69.60 -0.56
C LEU A 28 21.73 -68.91 0.58
N VAL A 29 21.22 -69.00 1.82
CA VAL A 29 21.86 -69.11 3.17
C VAL A 29 23.17 -68.32 3.44
N VAL A 30 23.31 -67.38 4.40
CA VAL A 30 22.82 -67.18 5.79
C VAL A 30 23.56 -67.99 6.90
N GLY A 31 24.50 -67.33 7.58
CA GLY A 31 24.82 -67.58 9.00
C GLY A 31 26.04 -68.44 9.35
N SER A 32 27.12 -67.79 9.83
CA SER A 32 28.08 -68.34 10.83
C SER A 32 29.12 -67.32 11.36
N VAL A 33 28.75 -66.05 11.58
CA VAL A 33 29.58 -65.10 12.37
C VAL A 33 28.74 -64.39 13.44
N ILE A 34 27.93 -65.17 14.16
CA ILE A 34 27.26 -64.76 15.41
C ILE A 34 28.26 -64.66 16.59
N GLY A 35 29.46 -65.23 16.44
CA GLY A 35 30.24 -65.70 17.59
C GLY A 35 31.19 -64.75 18.33
N ILE A 36 31.60 -63.58 17.78
CA ILE A 36 32.84 -62.93 18.27
C ILE A 36 32.68 -61.52 18.90
N VAL A 37 31.81 -60.64 18.39
CA VAL A 37 31.69 -59.26 18.94
C VAL A 37 30.32 -58.96 19.58
N ALA A 38 29.64 -60.01 20.04
CA ALA A 38 28.76 -59.96 21.21
C ALA A 38 29.56 -59.73 22.53
N LEU A 39 30.61 -58.90 22.45
CA LEU A 39 31.67 -58.73 23.45
C LEU A 39 31.81 -57.25 23.85
N VAL A 40 31.55 -56.31 22.93
CA VAL A 40 31.60 -54.86 23.18
C VAL A 40 30.27 -54.33 23.73
N LEU A 41 29.13 -54.93 23.35
CA LEU A 41 27.81 -54.62 23.92
C LEU A 41 27.65 -55.07 25.39
N VAL A 42 28.64 -55.76 25.95
CA VAL A 42 28.64 -56.25 27.34
C VAL A 42 29.07 -55.17 28.35
N LEU A 43 29.74 -54.10 27.91
CA LEU A 43 30.60 -53.28 28.79
C LEU A 43 30.01 -51.93 29.29
N VAL A 44 28.77 -51.57 28.92
CA VAL A 44 28.19 -50.24 29.29
C VAL A 44 26.76 -50.33 29.87
N LEU A 45 26.08 -51.49 29.80
CA LEU A 45 24.63 -51.57 30.11
C LEU A 45 24.23 -52.65 31.12
N VAL A 46 25.14 -53.09 32.01
CA VAL A 46 24.78 -53.91 33.19
C VAL A 46 25.49 -53.44 34.47
N SER A 47 24.94 -52.40 35.10
CA SER A 47 24.72 -52.32 36.56
C SER A 47 23.77 -51.16 36.84
N LYS A 48 22.48 -51.45 37.11
CA LYS A 48 21.89 -51.82 38.42
C LYS A 48 21.59 -50.57 39.26
N LEU A 49 20.30 -50.25 39.54
CA LEU A 49 19.41 -50.86 40.57
C LEU A 49 19.93 -50.53 41.99
N MET A 50 19.13 -50.11 42.99
CA MET A 50 17.66 -50.00 43.19
C MET A 50 17.38 -48.77 44.11
N ASN A 51 16.24 -48.07 44.05
CA ASN A 51 14.83 -48.41 44.40
C ASN A 51 14.52 -48.34 45.91
N ASP A 52 13.22 -48.20 46.24
CA ASP A 52 12.62 -48.03 47.59
C ASP A 52 12.93 -46.65 48.22
N GLY A 53 12.04 -45.96 48.95
CA GLY A 53 10.67 -46.17 49.47
C GLY A 53 10.49 -45.25 50.70
N ASP A 54 9.33 -44.92 51.27
CA ASP A 54 7.90 -45.00 50.90
C ASP A 54 7.14 -44.03 51.86
N ASP A 55 5.79 -44.02 51.87
CA ASP A 55 4.91 -43.52 52.96
C ASP A 55 4.80 -42.00 53.26
N GLY A 56 3.71 -41.60 53.95
CA GLY A 56 3.73 -40.38 54.81
C GLY A 56 2.53 -39.42 54.86
N ALA A 57 1.29 -39.90 55.03
CA ALA A 57 0.05 -39.11 55.18
C ALA A 57 0.06 -37.84 56.08
N GLY A 58 -0.77 -36.83 55.80
CA GLY A 58 -0.88 -35.62 56.66
C GLY A 58 -2.05 -34.65 56.40
N ARG A 59 -3.24 -34.93 56.96
CA ARG A 59 -4.48 -34.12 56.86
C ARG A 59 -4.41 -32.69 57.44
N SER A 60 -4.98 -31.75 56.67
CA SER A 60 -5.80 -30.58 57.04
C SER A 60 -6.16 -30.25 58.51
N LYS A 61 -6.29 -28.94 58.80
CA LYS A 61 -7.59 -28.33 59.23
C LYS A 61 -7.62 -26.79 59.26
N THR A 62 -8.84 -26.25 59.19
CA THR A 62 -9.22 -24.84 59.39
C THR A 62 -9.55 -24.54 60.86
N ALA A 63 -9.64 -23.26 61.22
CA ALA A 63 -10.18 -22.79 62.50
C ALA A 63 -10.93 -21.45 62.35
N GLU A 64 -11.98 -21.25 63.17
CA GLU A 64 -12.82 -20.05 63.25
C GLU A 64 -12.85 -19.50 64.70
N PRO A 65 -13.31 -18.25 64.94
CA PRO A 65 -13.12 -17.54 66.20
C PRO A 65 -14.13 -17.89 67.31
N ARG A 66 -13.89 -17.35 68.52
CA ARG A 66 -14.80 -17.44 69.69
C ARG A 66 -14.96 -16.12 70.43
N THR A 67 -16.06 -16.00 71.17
CA THR A 67 -16.53 -14.81 71.90
C THR A 67 -16.36 -14.94 73.41
N THR A 68 -16.50 -13.83 74.15
CA THR A 68 -16.91 -13.82 75.57
C THR A 68 -17.46 -12.46 75.98
N GLN A 69 -18.33 -12.41 77.00
CA GLN A 69 -18.95 -11.20 77.55
C GLN A 69 -18.80 -11.14 79.10
N PRO A 70 -18.97 -9.96 79.74
CA PRO A 70 -18.66 -9.74 81.15
C PRO A 70 -19.81 -10.08 82.12
N LYS A 71 -19.54 -9.94 83.43
CA LYS A 71 -20.40 -10.35 84.55
C LYS A 71 -20.46 -9.24 85.64
N PRO A 72 -21.66 -8.80 86.09
CA PRO A 72 -21.80 -7.82 87.18
C PRO A 72 -22.08 -8.48 88.56
N GLU A 73 -21.79 -7.75 89.64
CA GLU A 73 -22.04 -8.19 91.03
C GLU A 73 -23.35 -7.66 91.63
N LYS A 74 -23.83 -8.29 92.72
CA LYS A 74 -24.98 -7.84 93.52
C LYS A 74 -24.52 -7.41 94.92
N ARG A 75 -24.94 -6.23 95.39
CA ARG A 75 -24.85 -5.83 96.81
C ARG A 75 -26.14 -6.16 97.58
N LYS A 76 -26.02 -6.41 98.89
CA LYS A 76 -27.11 -6.85 99.79
C LYS A 76 -27.70 -5.69 100.60
N LYS A 77 -28.95 -5.83 101.07
CA LYS A 77 -29.55 -5.02 102.15
C LYS A 77 -29.18 -5.60 103.54
N PRO A 78 -29.01 -4.77 104.59
CA PRO A 78 -29.02 -5.19 105.99
C PRO A 78 -30.44 -5.19 106.61
N ALA A 79 -30.53 -5.54 107.89
CA ALA A 79 -31.75 -5.95 108.60
C ALA A 79 -32.27 -4.90 109.64
N PRO A 80 -33.55 -4.99 110.09
CA PRO A 80 -34.15 -3.97 110.97
C PRO A 80 -33.72 -4.11 112.44
N GLY A 81 -33.55 -2.96 113.11
CA GLY A 81 -33.24 -2.89 114.56
C GLY A 81 -32.68 -1.55 115.04
N LEU A 82 -31.93 -0.84 114.18
CA LEU A 82 -31.23 0.42 114.52
C LEU A 82 -32.12 1.69 114.56
N GLU A 83 -33.39 1.59 114.19
CA GLU A 83 -34.20 2.75 113.81
C GLU A 83 -34.60 3.71 114.96
N ARG A 84 -34.59 3.23 116.22
CA ARG A 84 -35.11 4.01 117.36
C ARG A 84 -34.15 5.10 117.84
N ASP A 85 -32.84 4.86 117.81
CA ASP A 85 -31.85 5.89 118.19
C ASP A 85 -31.43 6.76 117.00
N ALA A 86 -31.46 6.23 115.77
CA ALA A 86 -31.38 7.05 114.55
C ALA A 86 -32.40 8.19 114.56
N SER A 87 -33.65 7.89 114.94
CA SER A 87 -34.73 8.88 115.09
C SER A 87 -34.41 10.00 116.09
N LYS A 88 -33.67 9.73 117.18
CA LYS A 88 -33.25 10.75 118.16
C LYS A 88 -32.09 11.60 117.64
N ILE A 89 -31.12 10.97 116.97
CA ILE A 89 -29.97 11.65 116.37
C ILE A 89 -30.47 12.59 115.26
N ALA A 90 -31.40 12.13 114.42
CA ALA A 90 -32.05 12.95 113.40
C ALA A 90 -32.82 14.14 114.00
N LEU A 91 -33.47 13.99 115.16
CA LEU A 91 -34.13 15.09 115.87
C LEU A 91 -33.14 16.14 116.43
N LYS A 92 -31.88 15.75 116.66
CA LYS A 92 -30.79 16.66 117.05
C LYS A 92 -30.17 17.37 115.83
N GLU A 93 -30.00 16.66 114.71
CA GLU A 93 -29.66 17.28 113.40
C GLU A 93 -30.73 18.29 112.97
N LEU A 94 -32.02 17.95 113.08
CA LEU A 94 -33.14 18.84 112.75
C LEU A 94 -33.04 20.18 113.47
N LYS A 95 -32.82 20.16 114.80
CA LYS A 95 -32.59 21.38 115.59
C LYS A 95 -31.28 22.09 115.24
N SER A 96 -30.26 21.37 114.81
CA SER A 96 -29.00 21.96 114.31
C SER A 96 -29.26 22.75 113.02
N ILE A 97 -29.99 22.17 112.06
CA ILE A 97 -30.39 22.83 110.80
C ILE A 97 -31.24 24.07 111.11
N GLU A 98 -32.22 23.96 112.02
CA GLU A 98 -33.08 25.05 112.46
C GLU A 98 -32.28 26.23 113.08
N VAL A 99 -31.31 25.94 113.95
CA VAL A 99 -30.43 26.95 114.57
C VAL A 99 -29.47 27.59 113.56
N LEU A 100 -28.82 26.79 112.70
CA LEU A 100 -27.89 27.31 111.69
C LEU A 100 -28.62 28.20 110.66
N TYR A 101 -29.81 27.80 110.21
CA TYR A 101 -30.64 28.59 109.30
C TYR A 101 -31.17 29.87 109.97
N SER A 102 -31.71 29.79 111.19
CA SER A 102 -32.27 30.97 111.88
C SER A 102 -31.23 32.03 112.26
N LYS A 103 -29.94 31.66 112.37
CA LYS A 103 -28.83 32.61 112.49
C LYS A 103 -28.32 33.19 111.16
N GLY A 104 -28.71 32.64 110.02
CA GLY A 104 -28.08 32.93 108.72
C GLY A 104 -26.71 32.25 108.51
N GLU A 105 -26.32 31.30 109.37
CA GLU A 105 -25.10 30.48 109.22
C GLU A 105 -25.28 29.35 108.15
N LEU A 106 -26.51 29.13 107.66
CA LEU A 106 -26.83 28.14 106.63
C LEU A 106 -27.94 28.65 105.68
N GLU A 107 -27.62 28.72 104.39
CA GLU A 107 -28.53 29.21 103.34
C GLU A 107 -29.81 28.38 103.18
N ALA A 108 -30.91 29.01 102.78
CA ALA A 108 -32.24 28.38 102.73
C ALA A 108 -32.27 27.12 101.83
N SER A 109 -31.58 27.13 100.71
CA SER A 109 -31.47 25.98 99.79
C SER A 109 -30.57 24.87 100.33
N ALA A 110 -29.49 25.20 101.05
CA ALA A 110 -28.59 24.23 101.68
C ALA A 110 -29.23 23.59 102.92
N ALA A 111 -29.95 24.39 103.73
CA ALA A 111 -30.79 23.94 104.81
C ALA A 111 -31.91 23.02 104.31
N LEU A 112 -32.58 23.38 103.20
CA LEU A 112 -33.59 22.54 102.56
C LEU A 112 -33.01 21.20 102.10
N LEU A 113 -31.91 21.20 101.34
CA LEU A 113 -31.28 19.97 100.85
C LEU A 113 -30.85 19.04 102.00
N ARG A 114 -30.23 19.61 103.05
CA ARG A 114 -29.83 18.85 104.24
C ARG A 114 -31.04 18.29 104.99
N LEU A 115 -32.14 19.05 105.07
CA LEU A 115 -33.38 18.61 105.69
C LEU A 115 -34.11 17.52 104.87
N GLU A 116 -34.15 17.65 103.55
CA GLU A 116 -34.79 16.66 102.66
C GLU A 116 -34.00 15.33 102.63
N ASN A 117 -32.67 15.38 102.65
CA ASN A 117 -31.83 14.20 102.84
C ASN A 117 -32.09 13.55 104.22
N LEU A 118 -32.07 14.35 105.30
CA LEU A 118 -32.33 13.88 106.66
C LEU A 118 -33.72 13.23 106.81
N LEU A 119 -34.73 13.76 106.11
CA LEU A 119 -36.09 13.21 106.06
C LEU A 119 -36.20 11.94 105.21
N GLY A 120 -35.47 11.86 104.10
CA GLY A 120 -35.36 10.64 103.29
C GLY A 120 -34.78 9.47 104.08
N ASP A 121 -33.75 9.74 104.89
CA ASP A 121 -33.14 8.76 105.79
C ASP A 121 -33.98 8.47 107.06
N ASN A 122 -34.79 9.43 107.53
CA ASN A 122 -35.54 9.33 108.80
C ASN A 122 -37.00 9.83 108.68
N PRO A 123 -37.89 9.13 107.95
CA PRO A 123 -39.27 9.58 107.71
C PRO A 123 -40.14 9.72 108.97
N ARG A 124 -39.69 9.26 110.15
CA ARG A 124 -40.39 9.44 111.43
C ARG A 124 -40.29 10.86 112.02
N ILE A 125 -39.32 11.69 111.60
CA ILE A 125 -39.21 13.09 112.06
C ILE A 125 -39.98 14.09 111.18
N THR A 126 -40.77 13.61 110.21
CA THR A 126 -41.49 14.44 109.24
C THR A 126 -42.44 15.45 109.87
N ALA A 127 -43.27 15.05 110.85
CA ALA A 127 -44.21 15.98 111.49
C ALA A 127 -43.52 17.08 112.31
N PRO A 128 -42.50 16.80 113.16
CA PRO A 128 -41.65 17.84 113.75
C PRO A 128 -40.98 18.77 112.72
N ALA A 129 -40.56 18.24 111.58
CA ALA A 129 -39.88 18.99 110.54
C ALA A 129 -40.81 19.81 109.63
N GLU A 130 -42.12 19.51 109.59
CA GLU A 130 -43.04 19.97 108.54
C GLU A 130 -43.12 21.50 108.43
N LYS A 131 -43.13 22.21 109.56
CA LYS A 131 -43.12 23.68 109.59
C LYS A 131 -41.85 24.25 108.97
N LEU A 132 -40.69 23.74 109.38
CA LEU A 132 -39.39 24.17 108.87
C LEU A 132 -39.23 23.80 107.39
N LEU A 133 -39.68 22.61 106.97
CA LEU A 133 -39.68 22.15 105.59
C LEU A 133 -40.53 23.07 104.70
N LYS A 134 -41.73 23.45 105.16
CA LYS A 134 -42.63 24.34 104.41
C LYS A 134 -42.07 25.76 104.29
N GLU A 135 -41.45 26.28 105.35
CA GLU A 135 -40.80 27.58 105.30
C GLU A 135 -39.54 27.56 104.41
N LEU A 136 -38.67 26.56 104.57
CA LEU A 136 -37.46 26.40 103.76
C LEU A 136 -37.79 26.18 102.29
N ARG A 137 -38.82 25.39 101.95
CA ARG A 137 -39.31 25.28 100.57
C ARG A 137 -39.77 26.63 100.02
N SER A 138 -40.57 27.38 100.77
CA SER A 138 -41.03 28.71 100.35
C SER A 138 -39.87 29.71 100.16
N LYS A 139 -38.94 29.79 101.13
CA LYS A 139 -37.76 30.67 101.09
C LYS A 139 -36.78 30.26 99.98
N ALA A 140 -36.50 28.96 99.81
CA ALA A 140 -35.63 28.45 98.77
C ALA A 140 -36.25 28.57 97.37
N GLU A 141 -37.58 28.46 97.23
CA GLU A 141 -38.27 28.73 95.97
C GLU A 141 -38.24 30.22 95.60
N LEU A 142 -38.37 31.12 96.59
CA LEU A 142 -38.18 32.56 96.40
C LEU A 142 -36.74 32.90 96.01
N ALA A 143 -35.75 32.35 96.71
CA ALA A 143 -34.33 32.51 96.38
C ALA A 143 -34.01 31.94 94.99
N ARG A 144 -34.57 30.77 94.64
CA ARG A 144 -34.41 30.18 93.30
C ARG A 144 -35.07 31.03 92.22
N LYS A 145 -36.22 31.66 92.48
CA LYS A 145 -36.84 32.61 91.54
C LYS A 145 -35.99 33.86 91.34
N ALA A 146 -35.47 34.45 92.41
CA ALA A 146 -34.57 35.61 92.34
C ALA A 146 -33.25 35.30 91.62
N ASP A 147 -32.64 34.13 91.88
CA ASP A 147 -31.45 33.67 91.17
C ASP A 147 -31.76 33.36 89.69
N ILE A 148 -32.92 32.77 89.38
CA ILE A 148 -33.38 32.59 87.99
C ILE A 148 -33.58 33.95 87.29
N GLU A 149 -34.15 34.98 87.94
CA GLU A 149 -34.28 36.30 87.32
C GLU A 149 -32.93 36.99 87.11
N LYS A 150 -32.03 36.95 88.09
CA LYS A 150 -30.67 37.47 87.96
C LYS A 150 -29.88 36.74 86.85
N ARG A 151 -30.08 35.43 86.70
CA ARG A 151 -29.53 34.64 85.58
C ARG A 151 -30.19 34.99 84.25
N LYS A 152 -31.49 35.28 84.19
CA LYS A 152 -32.18 35.77 82.98
C LYS A 152 -31.66 37.13 82.54
N GLU A 153 -31.33 38.02 83.47
CA GLU A 153 -30.75 39.34 83.19
C GLU A 153 -29.30 39.23 82.68
N ALA A 154 -28.48 38.38 83.32
CA ALA A 154 -27.15 38.06 82.79
C ALA A 154 -27.21 37.37 81.42
N ALA A 155 -28.18 36.48 81.22
CA ALA A 155 -28.39 35.78 79.95
C ALA A 155 -28.89 36.71 78.84
N SER A 156 -29.76 37.69 79.13
CA SER A 156 -30.18 38.67 78.11
C SER A 156 -29.01 39.54 77.66
N ALA A 157 -28.09 39.91 78.56
CA ALA A 157 -26.84 40.59 78.20
C ALA A 157 -25.92 39.72 77.31
N GLU A 158 -25.75 38.42 77.60
CA GLU A 158 -25.03 37.50 76.70
C GLU A 158 -25.71 37.40 75.32
N LEU A 159 -27.05 37.38 75.25
CA LEU A 159 -27.79 37.32 73.99
C LEU A 159 -27.65 38.59 73.15
N VAL A 160 -27.61 39.78 73.77
CA VAL A 160 -27.31 41.05 73.06
C VAL A 160 -25.89 41.03 72.47
N ALA A 161 -24.91 40.47 73.19
CA ALA A 161 -23.55 40.30 72.66
C ALA A 161 -23.50 39.31 71.48
N ILE A 162 -24.29 38.24 71.52
CA ILE A 162 -24.46 37.29 70.40
C ILE A 162 -25.11 37.99 69.20
N ASP A 163 -26.16 38.79 69.40
CA ASP A 163 -26.83 39.51 68.30
C ASP A 163 -25.90 40.54 67.62
N ALA A 164 -25.02 41.20 68.39
CA ALA A 164 -23.98 42.07 67.84
C ALA A 164 -22.94 41.30 66.99
N LEU A 165 -22.63 40.04 67.31
CA LEU A 165 -21.80 39.18 66.45
C LEU A 165 -22.53 38.79 65.16
N LEU A 166 -23.85 38.55 65.22
CA LEU A 166 -24.67 38.26 64.04
C LEU A 166 -24.77 39.47 63.09
N GLU A 167 -24.86 40.68 63.64
CA GLU A 167 -24.88 41.94 62.85
C GLU A 167 -23.54 42.23 62.19
N LYS A 168 -22.43 41.97 62.89
CA LYS A 168 -21.07 42.00 62.31
C LYS A 168 -20.79 40.83 61.34
N LYS A 169 -21.73 39.87 61.20
CA LYS A 169 -21.60 38.65 60.40
C LYS A 169 -20.41 37.77 60.82
N GLU A 170 -20.04 37.79 62.09
CA GLU A 170 -19.00 36.92 62.67
C GLU A 170 -19.59 35.53 62.98
N LEU A 171 -20.15 34.89 61.94
CA LEU A 171 -21.09 33.75 62.05
C LEU A 171 -20.52 32.58 62.87
N ARG A 172 -19.26 32.22 62.65
CA ARG A 172 -18.57 31.19 63.44
C ARG A 172 -18.54 31.50 64.93
N LYS A 173 -18.14 32.71 65.32
CA LYS A 173 -18.09 33.14 66.73
C LYS A 173 -19.48 33.21 67.34
N ALA A 174 -20.49 33.60 66.57
CA ALA A 174 -21.88 33.61 67.03
C ALA A 174 -22.42 32.19 67.29
N ASP A 175 -22.05 31.19 66.49
CA ASP A 175 -22.40 29.78 66.73
C ASP A 175 -21.66 29.17 67.93
N GLU A 176 -20.36 29.46 68.05
CA GLU A 176 -19.53 29.07 69.20
C GLU A 176 -20.06 29.71 70.50
N ALA A 177 -20.46 30.99 70.46
CA ALA A 177 -21.09 31.69 71.57
C ALA A 177 -22.50 31.17 71.92
N LEU A 178 -23.35 30.88 70.93
CA LEU A 178 -24.68 30.27 71.14
C LEU A 178 -24.58 28.86 71.74
N THR A 179 -23.59 28.08 71.31
CA THR A 179 -23.31 26.75 71.84
C THR A 179 -22.80 26.83 73.28
N GLY A 180 -21.89 27.77 73.57
CA GLY A 180 -21.43 28.05 74.93
C GLY A 180 -22.56 28.56 75.85
N PHE A 181 -23.45 29.41 75.35
CA PHE A 181 -24.63 29.89 76.06
C PHE A 181 -25.55 28.72 76.44
N LEU A 182 -25.87 27.83 75.48
CA LEU A 182 -26.70 26.65 75.74
C LEU A 182 -26.07 25.69 76.77
N ALA A 183 -24.74 25.56 76.78
CA ALA A 183 -24.03 24.75 77.76
C ALA A 183 -24.05 25.38 79.18
N ARG A 184 -24.06 26.73 79.29
CA ARG A 184 -24.16 27.45 80.58
C ARG A 184 -25.59 27.54 81.12
N ASN A 185 -26.57 27.74 80.24
CA ASN A 185 -27.93 28.16 80.58
C ASN A 185 -29.00 27.09 80.29
N SER A 186 -28.66 25.81 80.45
CA SER A 186 -29.55 24.67 80.13
C SER A 186 -30.91 24.69 80.85
N GLU A 187 -30.97 25.20 82.08
CA GLU A 187 -32.23 25.36 82.84
C GLU A 187 -33.15 26.50 82.31
N LEU A 188 -32.62 27.47 81.56
CA LEU A 188 -33.40 28.62 81.04
C LEU A 188 -34.16 28.31 79.73
N GLY A 189 -33.93 27.13 79.15
CA GLY A 189 -34.70 26.61 78.02
C GLY A 189 -34.25 27.10 76.63
N ALA A 190 -34.58 26.29 75.61
CA ALA A 190 -34.21 26.56 74.22
C ALA A 190 -34.94 27.75 73.58
N GLU A 191 -35.99 28.28 74.23
CA GLU A 191 -36.81 29.38 73.71
C GLU A 191 -36.00 30.68 73.60
N MET A 192 -35.16 31.02 74.60
CA MET A 192 -34.38 32.26 74.60
C MET A 192 -33.36 32.34 73.45
N VAL A 193 -32.81 31.20 73.00
CA VAL A 193 -31.89 31.16 71.85
C VAL A 193 -32.60 30.95 70.50
N SER A 194 -33.91 30.71 70.49
CA SER A 194 -34.63 30.30 69.27
C SER A 194 -34.54 31.36 68.16
N ALA A 195 -34.74 32.63 68.49
CA ALA A 195 -34.67 33.75 67.53
C ALA A 195 -33.23 34.04 67.06
N PRO A 196 -32.21 34.18 67.93
CA PRO A 196 -30.80 34.29 67.50
C PRO A 196 -30.32 33.10 66.67
N ARG A 197 -30.69 31.86 67.03
CA ARG A 197 -30.34 30.66 66.26
C ARG A 197 -31.04 30.60 64.89
N ALA A 198 -32.26 31.14 64.79
CA ALA A 198 -32.94 31.34 63.51
C ALA A 198 -32.32 32.49 62.67
N LYS A 199 -31.88 33.59 63.29
CA LYS A 199 -31.14 34.70 62.65
C LYS A 199 -29.80 34.20 62.09
N LEU A 200 -29.03 33.46 62.89
CA LEU A 200 -27.82 32.75 62.46
C LEU A 200 -28.12 31.81 61.28
N GLY A 201 -29.11 30.92 61.40
CA GLY A 201 -29.47 29.98 60.35
C GLY A 201 -29.87 30.62 59.02
N LYS A 202 -30.52 31.80 59.05
CA LYS A 202 -30.80 32.60 57.84
C LYS A 202 -29.52 33.19 57.24
N LEU A 203 -28.66 33.78 58.06
CA LEU A 203 -27.40 34.42 57.61
C LEU A 203 -26.41 33.39 57.04
N VAL A 204 -26.27 32.23 57.69
CA VAL A 204 -25.40 31.13 57.24
C VAL A 204 -25.86 30.57 55.90
N ARG A 205 -27.17 30.34 55.70
CA ARG A 205 -27.71 29.93 54.39
C ARG A 205 -27.41 30.98 53.32
N ALA A 206 -27.79 32.24 53.55
CA ALA A 206 -27.57 33.31 52.57
C ALA A 206 -26.08 33.48 52.20
N ALA A 207 -25.17 33.33 53.16
CA ALA A 207 -23.73 33.40 52.91
C ALA A 207 -23.20 32.15 52.17
N MET A 208 -23.66 30.94 52.51
CA MET A 208 -23.31 29.71 51.80
C MET A 208 -23.87 29.67 50.36
N ASP A 209 -25.08 30.20 50.14
CA ASP A 209 -25.71 30.24 48.82
C ASP A 209 -25.07 31.31 47.91
N ALA A 210 -24.57 32.41 48.48
CA ALA A 210 -23.77 33.41 47.77
C ALA A 210 -22.38 32.84 47.42
N ALA A 211 -21.71 32.22 48.39
CA ALA A 211 -20.44 31.53 48.21
C ALA A 211 -20.50 30.44 47.12
N GLY A 212 -21.52 29.59 47.15
CA GLY A 212 -21.72 28.53 46.14
C GLY A 212 -21.83 29.08 44.72
N LYS A 213 -22.48 30.23 44.54
CA LYS A 213 -22.54 30.93 43.24
C LYS A 213 -21.16 31.45 42.81
N GLN A 214 -20.42 32.11 43.70
CA GLN A 214 -19.09 32.64 43.39
C GLN A 214 -18.08 31.52 43.07
N VAL A 215 -18.09 30.41 43.84
CA VAL A 215 -17.30 29.21 43.55
C VAL A 215 -17.67 28.61 42.19
N THR A 216 -18.97 28.52 41.87
CA THR A 216 -19.45 28.03 40.55
C THR A 216 -18.99 28.93 39.40
N GLU A 217 -19.00 30.25 39.59
CA GLU A 217 -18.53 31.23 38.61
C GLU A 217 -17.00 31.15 38.40
N MET A 218 -16.21 31.02 39.47
CA MET A 218 -14.76 30.80 39.38
C MET A 218 -14.44 29.49 38.65
N VAL A 219 -15.12 28.39 38.98
CA VAL A 219 -14.98 27.09 38.31
C VAL A 219 -15.33 27.19 36.82
N THR A 220 -16.41 27.90 36.48
CA THR A 220 -16.85 28.09 35.08
C THR A 220 -15.85 28.94 34.29
N ASN A 221 -15.14 29.85 34.96
CA ASN A 221 -14.08 30.64 34.35
C ASN A 221 -12.73 29.90 34.21
N GLY A 222 -12.52 28.82 34.97
CA GLY A 222 -11.27 28.06 35.05
C GLY A 222 -10.35 28.48 36.21
N ASP A 223 -10.82 29.35 37.11
CA ASP A 223 -10.06 29.93 38.22
C ASP A 223 -10.03 29.01 39.47
N PHE A 224 -9.58 27.76 39.30
CA PHE A 224 -9.64 26.73 40.34
C PHE A 224 -8.91 27.11 41.65
N GLU A 225 -7.77 27.80 41.58
CA GLU A 225 -7.08 28.27 42.79
C GLU A 225 -7.82 29.39 43.52
N LYS A 226 -8.56 30.25 42.81
CA LYS A 226 -9.41 31.28 43.45
C LYS A 226 -10.58 30.59 44.16
N ALA A 227 -11.20 29.60 43.51
CA ALA A 227 -12.26 28.78 44.11
C ALA A 227 -11.79 28.04 45.37
N ARG A 228 -10.59 27.42 45.34
CA ARG A 228 -9.95 26.83 46.54
C ARG A 228 -9.72 27.86 47.64
N THR A 229 -9.17 29.02 47.30
CA THR A 229 -8.86 30.10 48.26
C THR A 229 -10.12 30.66 48.92
N GLU A 230 -11.22 30.82 48.18
CA GLU A 230 -12.50 31.26 48.74
C GLU A 230 -13.09 30.20 49.68
N ILE A 231 -13.07 28.90 49.32
CA ILE A 231 -13.53 27.82 50.21
C ILE A 231 -12.72 27.76 51.52
N VAL A 232 -11.40 27.97 51.46
CA VAL A 232 -10.55 28.07 52.66
C VAL A 232 -10.94 29.30 53.51
N THR A 233 -11.19 30.44 52.87
CA THR A 233 -11.64 31.68 53.54
C THR A 233 -13.02 31.50 54.21
N LEU A 234 -13.92 30.77 53.57
CA LEU A 234 -15.24 30.43 54.10
C LEU A 234 -15.16 29.47 55.29
N ARG A 235 -14.29 28.45 55.26
CA ARG A 235 -14.07 27.52 56.38
C ARG A 235 -13.66 28.23 57.69
N VAL A 236 -12.94 29.35 57.60
CA VAL A 236 -12.59 30.19 58.76
C VAL A 236 -13.78 31.01 59.27
N ARG A 237 -14.69 31.44 58.38
CA ARG A 237 -15.82 32.35 58.70
C ARG A 237 -17.11 31.63 59.09
N MET A 238 -17.32 30.41 58.62
CA MET A 238 -18.55 29.64 58.81
C MET A 238 -18.56 28.83 60.12
N PRO A 239 -19.75 28.54 60.67
CA PRO A 239 -19.94 27.55 61.74
C PRO A 239 -19.43 26.17 61.35
N SER A 240 -19.01 25.39 62.35
CA SER A 240 -18.52 24.01 62.15
C SER A 240 -19.59 23.05 61.59
N SER A 241 -20.88 23.40 61.65
CA SER A 241 -21.98 22.62 61.05
C SER A 241 -21.91 22.54 59.52
N GLU A 242 -21.38 23.58 58.86
CA GLU A 242 -21.35 23.67 57.39
C GLU A 242 -20.10 23.00 56.79
N GLU A 243 -19.19 22.47 57.62
CA GLU A 243 -17.92 21.87 57.19
C GLU A 243 -18.12 20.77 56.13
N SER A 244 -19.13 19.90 56.28
CA SER A 244 -19.45 18.88 55.28
C SER A 244 -19.93 19.45 53.94
N ARG A 245 -20.58 20.63 53.94
CA ARG A 245 -21.01 21.33 52.71
C ARG A 245 -19.82 22.03 52.04
N LEU A 246 -18.91 22.60 52.82
CA LEU A 246 -17.64 23.15 52.31
C LEU A 246 -16.73 22.04 51.75
N GLN A 247 -16.73 20.84 52.35
CA GLN A 247 -16.06 19.66 51.79
C GLN A 247 -16.70 19.20 50.47
N SER A 248 -18.04 19.22 50.34
CA SER A 248 -18.71 18.96 49.05
C SER A 248 -18.26 19.94 47.97
N LEU A 249 -18.29 21.24 48.26
CA LEU A 249 -17.82 22.28 47.33
C LEU A 249 -16.35 22.09 46.94
N ALA A 250 -15.46 21.72 47.87
CA ALA A 250 -14.06 21.43 47.57
C ALA A 250 -13.89 20.18 46.67
N ALA A 251 -14.70 19.14 46.89
CA ALA A 251 -14.72 17.95 46.05
C ALA A 251 -15.28 18.25 44.65
N GLU A 252 -16.31 19.10 44.55
CA GLU A 252 -16.90 19.56 43.30
C GLU A 252 -15.91 20.39 42.47
N VAL A 253 -15.17 21.32 43.10
CA VAL A 253 -14.06 22.06 42.46
C VAL A 253 -13.00 21.11 41.92
N SER A 254 -12.56 20.14 42.72
CA SER A 254 -11.51 19.17 42.35
C SER A 254 -11.98 18.22 41.22
N LEU A 255 -13.26 17.83 41.24
CA LEU A 255 -13.88 17.02 40.19
C LEU A 255 -14.07 17.82 38.90
N ALA A 256 -14.41 19.11 39.00
CA ALA A 256 -14.53 20.00 37.85
C ALA A 256 -13.17 20.27 37.19
N GLU A 257 -12.12 20.48 37.97
CA GLU A 257 -10.74 20.62 37.50
C GLU A 257 -10.26 19.35 36.77
N SER A 258 -10.43 18.18 37.41
CA SER A 258 -10.12 16.88 36.81
C SER A 258 -10.89 16.66 35.49
N ARG A 259 -12.19 17.00 35.44
CA ARG A 259 -13.00 16.93 34.21
C ARG A 259 -12.50 17.92 33.15
N MET A 260 -12.15 19.15 33.52
CA MET A 260 -11.70 20.19 32.60
C MET A 260 -10.34 19.87 31.99
N ALA A 261 -9.40 19.32 32.78
CA ALA A 261 -8.10 18.83 32.29
C ALA A 261 -8.28 17.62 31.35
N ASN A 262 -9.09 16.62 31.75
CA ASN A 262 -9.36 15.45 30.92
C ASN A 262 -10.15 15.77 29.64
N SER A 263 -10.92 16.86 29.62
CA SER A 263 -11.72 17.25 28.44
C SER A 263 -10.86 17.62 27.23
N LEU A 264 -9.79 18.42 27.43
CA LEU A 264 -8.89 18.77 26.33
C LEU A 264 -8.18 17.54 25.81
N LYS A 265 -7.55 16.76 26.71
CA LYS A 265 -6.86 15.52 26.32
C LYS A 265 -7.79 14.55 25.59
N PHE A 266 -9.04 14.39 26.05
CA PHE A 266 -10.00 13.53 25.36
C PHE A 266 -10.26 13.98 23.92
N VAL A 267 -10.41 15.29 23.67
CA VAL A 267 -10.53 15.82 22.30
C VAL A 267 -9.24 15.60 21.50
N GLU A 268 -8.07 15.81 22.10
CA GLU A 268 -6.77 15.58 21.44
C GLU A 268 -6.52 14.11 21.08
N ASP A 269 -6.96 13.17 21.92
CA ASP A 269 -6.85 11.73 21.70
C ASP A 269 -7.89 11.22 20.67
N ASN A 270 -9.04 11.89 20.50
CA ASN A 270 -10.14 11.45 19.62
C ASN A 270 -10.21 12.16 18.26
N ARG A 271 -9.57 13.34 18.11
CA ARG A 271 -9.62 14.15 16.87
C ARG A 271 -9.04 13.45 15.64
N ASP A 272 -8.14 12.50 15.84
CA ASP A 272 -7.46 11.83 14.73
C ASP A 272 -8.45 11.10 13.82
N GLY A 273 -9.47 10.46 14.39
CA GLY A 273 -10.56 9.82 13.64
C GLY A 273 -11.38 10.80 12.79
N VAL A 274 -11.46 12.09 13.17
CA VAL A 274 -12.08 13.13 12.31
C VAL A 274 -11.23 13.32 11.05
N PHE A 275 -9.91 13.41 11.21
CA PHE A 275 -8.98 13.61 10.09
C PHE A 275 -8.82 12.36 9.22
N GLU A 276 -8.87 11.16 9.78
CA GLU A 276 -8.90 9.90 9.01
C GLU A 276 -10.13 9.82 8.11
N LEU A 277 -11.33 10.12 8.65
CA LEU A 277 -12.58 10.13 7.89
C LEU A 277 -12.63 11.26 6.85
N LEU A 278 -12.07 12.45 7.16
CA LEU A 278 -11.87 13.52 6.17
C LEU A 278 -10.87 13.13 5.08
N ALA A 279 -9.78 12.45 5.45
CA ALA A 279 -8.79 11.97 4.50
C ALA A 279 -9.45 11.00 3.51
N ASP A 280 -10.35 10.13 3.98
CA ASP A 280 -11.11 9.18 3.16
C ASP A 280 -12.32 9.78 2.42
N LEU A 281 -12.57 11.08 2.59
CA LEU A 281 -13.70 11.84 2.03
C LEU A 281 -15.09 11.42 2.57
N ASP A 282 -15.15 10.76 3.73
CA ASP A 282 -16.39 10.49 4.45
C ASP A 282 -16.75 11.65 5.39
N PHE A 283 -17.24 12.75 4.81
CA PHE A 283 -17.68 13.92 5.57
C PHE A 283 -18.87 13.63 6.49
N SER A 284 -19.68 12.62 6.16
CA SER A 284 -20.76 12.11 7.01
C SER A 284 -20.23 11.45 8.27
N GLY A 285 -19.27 10.53 8.14
CA GLY A 285 -18.58 9.88 9.24
C GLY A 285 -17.77 10.88 10.06
N ALA A 286 -17.00 11.76 9.43
CA ALA A 286 -16.20 12.78 10.11
C ALA A 286 -17.08 13.71 10.96
N LYS A 287 -18.23 14.17 10.42
CA LYS A 287 -19.20 14.94 11.19
C LYS A 287 -19.80 14.11 12.33
N LYS A 288 -20.26 12.88 12.07
CA LYS A 288 -20.83 12.03 13.11
C LYS A 288 -19.85 11.78 14.27
N HIS A 289 -18.59 11.48 13.96
CA HIS A 289 -17.55 11.27 14.99
C HIS A 289 -17.29 12.53 15.82
N LEU A 290 -17.34 13.72 15.20
CA LEU A 290 -17.29 15.00 15.93
C LEU A 290 -18.54 15.22 16.80
N ASP A 291 -19.73 14.94 16.27
CA ASP A 291 -21.00 15.03 17.01
C ASP A 291 -21.03 14.02 18.20
N ASP A 292 -20.47 12.81 18.03
CA ASP A 292 -20.31 11.79 19.08
C ASP A 292 -19.29 12.23 20.15
N ILE A 293 -18.21 12.95 19.79
CA ILE A 293 -17.28 13.57 20.75
C ILE A 293 -17.99 14.68 21.55
N ILE A 294 -18.72 15.56 20.88
CA ILE A 294 -19.50 16.64 21.52
C ILE A 294 -20.62 16.06 22.41
N GLY A 295 -21.24 14.96 21.98
CA GLY A 295 -22.28 14.22 22.70
C GLY A 295 -21.79 13.62 24.03
N LYS A 296 -20.54 13.16 24.10
CA LYS A 296 -19.91 12.68 25.35
C LYS A 296 -19.76 13.78 26.41
N PHE A 297 -19.70 15.05 26.01
CA PHE A 297 -19.78 16.20 26.93
C PHE A 297 -21.21 16.72 27.15
N GLY A 298 -22.21 16.12 26.50
CA GLY A 298 -23.61 16.51 26.59
C GLY A 298 -23.98 17.76 25.79
N GLY A 299 -23.15 18.19 24.84
CA GLY A 299 -23.34 19.38 24.00
C GLY A 299 -22.21 20.40 24.14
N LEU A 300 -21.92 21.14 23.06
CA LEU A 300 -20.75 22.03 22.93
C LEU A 300 -20.72 23.13 24.01
N ASP A 301 -21.88 23.60 24.46
CA ASP A 301 -21.99 24.65 25.50
C ASP A 301 -21.80 24.16 26.93
N LYS A 302 -21.77 22.84 27.17
CA LYS A 302 -21.45 22.26 28.49
C LYS A 302 -19.95 22.01 28.68
N ILE A 303 -19.13 22.30 27.66
CA ILE A 303 -17.68 22.14 27.70
C ILE A 303 -17.06 23.35 28.40
N ALA A 304 -16.73 23.19 29.69
CA ALA A 304 -16.08 24.23 30.49
C ALA A 304 -14.64 24.54 30.03
N ASN A 305 -13.94 23.56 29.42
CA ASN A 305 -12.60 23.80 28.88
C ASN A 305 -12.68 24.66 27.59
N LYS A 306 -12.29 25.93 27.71
CA LYS A 306 -12.28 26.92 26.63
C LYS A 306 -11.44 26.49 25.42
N GLU A 307 -10.29 25.84 25.64
CA GLU A 307 -9.41 25.34 24.57
C GLU A 307 -10.03 24.12 23.86
N ALA A 308 -10.61 23.18 24.62
CA ALA A 308 -11.31 22.03 24.05
C ALA A 308 -12.53 22.45 23.22
N LYS A 309 -13.31 23.44 23.70
CA LYS A 309 -14.44 24.01 22.97
C LYS A 309 -13.99 24.72 21.69
N ALA A 310 -12.89 25.47 21.74
CA ALA A 310 -12.30 26.12 20.56
C ALA A 310 -11.76 25.11 19.53
N LEU A 311 -11.09 24.04 19.99
CA LEU A 311 -10.60 22.97 19.12
C LEU A 311 -11.75 22.21 18.44
N LEU A 312 -12.83 21.91 19.16
CA LEU A 312 -14.03 21.29 18.56
C LEU A 312 -14.73 22.20 17.54
N ALA A 313 -14.82 23.51 17.81
CA ALA A 313 -15.34 24.48 16.86
C ALA A 313 -14.45 24.59 15.60
N MET A 314 -13.12 24.55 15.76
CA MET A 314 -12.16 24.51 14.65
C MET A 314 -12.32 23.24 13.80
N LEU A 315 -12.41 22.07 14.43
CA LEU A 315 -12.66 20.80 13.75
C LEU A 315 -13.99 20.83 12.98
N GLY A 316 -15.04 21.43 13.56
CA GLY A 316 -16.30 21.69 12.87
C GLY A 316 -16.15 22.53 11.61
N LYS A 317 -15.52 23.71 11.70
CA LYS A 317 -15.26 24.58 10.53
C LYS A 317 -14.40 23.83 9.49
N GLN A 318 -13.38 23.08 9.90
CA GLN A 318 -12.54 22.29 8.98
C GLN A 318 -13.33 21.18 8.26
N VAL A 319 -14.22 20.45 8.95
CA VAL A 319 -15.07 19.41 8.35
C VAL A 319 -16.06 20.03 7.35
N ASP A 320 -16.78 21.07 7.75
CA ASP A 320 -17.78 21.71 6.89
C ASP A 320 -17.15 22.39 5.66
N LEU A 321 -16.00 23.06 5.81
CA LEU A 321 -15.28 23.65 4.67
C LEU A 321 -14.73 22.59 3.72
N SER A 322 -14.10 21.54 4.25
CA SER A 322 -13.56 20.45 3.41
C SER A 322 -14.69 19.75 2.64
N ARG A 323 -15.85 19.54 3.27
CA ARG A 323 -17.04 19.00 2.60
C ARG A 323 -17.51 19.92 1.48
N LYS A 324 -17.80 21.19 1.78
CA LYS A 324 -18.30 22.15 0.78
C LYS A 324 -17.35 22.28 -0.43
N VAL A 325 -16.04 22.39 -0.19
CA VAL A 325 -15.03 22.47 -1.26
C VAL A 325 -15.06 21.22 -2.15
N TRP A 326 -15.21 20.03 -1.56
CA TRP A 326 -15.28 18.78 -2.31
C TRP A 326 -16.58 18.63 -3.11
N GLU A 327 -17.72 18.91 -2.47
CA GLU A 327 -19.05 18.80 -3.09
C GLU A 327 -19.22 19.78 -4.25
N GLU A 328 -18.78 21.03 -4.10
CA GLU A 328 -18.78 22.04 -5.16
C GLU A 328 -17.87 21.66 -6.33
N LEU A 329 -16.67 21.10 -6.06
CA LEU A 329 -15.80 20.59 -7.14
C LEU A 329 -16.43 19.41 -7.90
N GLN A 330 -17.09 18.49 -7.20
CA GLN A 330 -17.84 17.40 -7.82
C GLN A 330 -19.02 17.94 -8.65
N ALA A 331 -19.72 18.96 -8.16
CA ALA A 331 -20.80 19.64 -8.87
C ALA A 331 -20.28 20.32 -10.16
N ILE A 332 -19.22 21.12 -10.08
CA ILE A 332 -18.58 21.80 -11.23
C ILE A 332 -18.34 20.85 -12.41
N PHE A 333 -17.67 19.72 -12.16
CA PHE A 333 -17.34 18.79 -13.23
C PHE A 333 -18.59 18.01 -13.71
N SER A 334 -19.52 17.66 -12.80
CA SER A 334 -20.78 17.00 -13.15
C SER A 334 -21.73 17.88 -13.99
N GLU A 335 -21.82 19.17 -13.68
CA GLU A 335 -22.52 20.18 -14.49
C GLU A 335 -21.87 20.32 -15.86
N SER A 336 -20.53 20.33 -15.92
CA SER A 336 -19.80 20.47 -17.17
C SER A 336 -19.98 19.27 -18.10
N VAL A 337 -20.11 18.04 -17.56
CA VAL A 337 -20.50 16.85 -18.34
C VAL A 337 -21.90 16.98 -18.92
N LYS A 338 -22.89 17.46 -18.13
CA LYS A 338 -24.28 17.65 -18.59
C LYS A 338 -24.39 18.73 -19.67
N SER A 339 -23.79 19.90 -19.42
CA SER A 339 -23.82 21.07 -20.31
C SER A 339 -22.89 20.96 -21.52
N ARG A 340 -21.91 20.03 -21.47
CA ARG A 340 -20.78 19.93 -22.42
C ARG A 340 -19.92 21.20 -22.50
N SER A 341 -19.95 22.03 -21.46
CA SER A 341 -19.14 23.25 -21.38
C SER A 341 -17.64 22.94 -21.36
N LEU A 342 -16.83 23.94 -21.72
CA LEU A 342 -15.37 23.85 -21.60
C LEU A 342 -14.92 24.40 -20.25
N VAL A 343 -14.04 23.66 -19.58
CA VAL A 343 -13.44 24.01 -18.30
C VAL A 343 -11.98 24.39 -18.52
N LYS A 344 -11.54 25.50 -17.92
CA LYS A 344 -10.15 25.97 -17.98
C LYS A 344 -9.43 25.57 -16.70
N ILE A 345 -8.39 24.75 -16.81
CA ILE A 345 -7.62 24.21 -15.68
C ILE A 345 -6.15 24.00 -16.06
N ARG A 346 -5.27 23.96 -15.06
CA ARG A 346 -3.93 23.38 -15.12
C ARG A 346 -3.89 22.11 -14.27
N VAL A 347 -3.30 21.04 -14.80
CA VAL A 347 -3.06 19.76 -14.13
C VAL A 347 -1.60 19.73 -13.65
N LEU A 348 -1.32 19.14 -12.48
CA LEU A 348 0.04 19.01 -11.95
C LEU A 348 0.61 17.59 -12.13
N PRO A 349 1.94 17.42 -12.30
CA PRO A 349 2.95 18.47 -12.40
C PRO A 349 2.90 19.20 -13.75
N ALA A 350 3.08 20.52 -13.71
CA ALA A 350 3.10 21.39 -14.87
C ALA A 350 4.51 21.98 -15.06
N ALA A 351 4.92 22.25 -16.31
CA ALA A 351 6.11 23.04 -16.61
C ALA A 351 5.92 24.51 -16.19
N LYS A 352 7.02 25.27 -16.03
CA LYS A 352 6.95 26.70 -15.66
C LYS A 352 6.12 27.54 -16.63
N ASP A 353 6.09 27.16 -17.91
CA ASP A 353 5.42 27.87 -19.00
C ASP A 353 4.03 27.31 -19.35
N ASP A 354 3.56 26.26 -18.65
CA ASP A 354 2.26 25.63 -18.93
C ASP A 354 1.10 26.57 -18.60
N LYS A 355 0.41 27.02 -19.65
CA LYS A 355 -0.80 27.85 -19.55
C LYS A 355 -2.01 26.97 -19.29
N GLU A 356 -3.00 27.47 -18.56
CA GLU A 356 -4.26 26.74 -18.33
C GLU A 356 -4.94 26.39 -19.67
N GLN A 357 -5.07 25.09 -19.94
CA GLN A 357 -5.69 24.55 -21.15
C GLN A 357 -7.21 24.52 -20.99
N LYS A 358 -7.93 24.51 -22.13
CA LYS A 358 -9.39 24.32 -22.16
C LYS A 358 -9.70 22.85 -22.40
N TYR A 359 -10.48 22.25 -21.51
CA TYR A 359 -10.88 20.84 -21.61
C TYR A 359 -12.39 20.70 -21.70
N LYS A 360 -12.82 19.71 -22.48
CA LYS A 360 -14.18 19.17 -22.45
C LYS A 360 -14.21 18.05 -21.40
N VAL A 361 -15.11 18.14 -20.43
CA VAL A 361 -15.27 17.09 -19.40
C VAL A 361 -16.13 15.95 -19.98
N LEU A 362 -15.71 14.71 -19.72
CA LEU A 362 -16.32 13.49 -20.26
C LEU A 362 -16.98 12.61 -19.19
N GLY A 363 -16.60 12.79 -17.92
CA GLY A 363 -17.13 12.03 -16.79
C GLY A 363 -16.37 12.32 -15.50
N VAL A 364 -16.93 11.92 -14.37
CA VAL A 364 -16.32 12.03 -13.04
C VAL A 364 -16.52 10.71 -12.32
N GLU A 365 -15.46 10.14 -11.76
CA GLU A 365 -15.45 8.85 -11.08
C GLU A 365 -14.65 8.95 -9.78
N GLY A 366 -15.35 9.31 -8.69
CA GLY A 366 -14.74 9.52 -7.38
C GLY A 366 -13.67 10.62 -7.42
N PRO A 367 -12.40 10.33 -7.12
CA PRO A 367 -11.33 11.33 -7.16
C PRO A 367 -10.85 11.71 -8.58
N ALA A 368 -11.31 11.00 -9.62
CA ALA A 368 -10.86 11.20 -10.99
C ALA A 368 -11.87 12.01 -11.83
N VAL A 369 -11.39 13.00 -12.57
CA VAL A 369 -12.12 13.70 -13.63
C VAL A 369 -11.56 13.29 -14.99
N ARG A 370 -12.45 12.89 -15.91
CA ARG A 370 -12.11 12.52 -17.29
C ARG A 370 -12.27 13.72 -18.21
N VAL A 371 -11.24 14.03 -18.99
CA VAL A 371 -11.17 15.21 -19.85
C VAL A 371 -10.64 14.88 -21.25
N GLN A 372 -10.93 15.77 -22.19
CA GLN A 372 -10.28 15.83 -23.51
C GLN A 372 -9.93 17.28 -23.83
N GLU A 373 -8.71 17.53 -24.33
CA GLU A 373 -8.25 18.86 -24.70
C GLU A 373 -9.09 19.45 -25.86
N SER A 374 -9.54 20.69 -25.72
CA SER A 374 -10.45 21.34 -26.68
C SER A 374 -9.73 21.77 -27.96
N GLY A 375 -10.20 21.25 -29.11
CA GLY A 375 -9.62 21.53 -30.43
C GLY A 375 -8.47 20.58 -30.81
N SER A 376 -8.02 19.75 -29.87
CA SER A 376 -7.04 18.70 -30.07
C SER A 376 -7.69 17.41 -30.55
N LYS A 377 -6.92 16.56 -31.25
CA LYS A 377 -7.29 15.15 -31.50
C LYS A 377 -6.79 14.21 -30.39
N ALA A 378 -6.25 14.76 -29.30
CA ALA A 378 -5.75 13.98 -28.17
C ALA A 378 -6.77 12.95 -27.64
N VAL A 379 -6.24 11.79 -27.26
CA VAL A 379 -6.98 10.74 -26.56
C VAL A 379 -7.47 11.29 -25.21
N PRO A 380 -8.69 10.93 -24.75
CA PRO A 380 -9.15 11.25 -23.40
C PRO A 380 -8.13 10.88 -22.31
N ALA A 381 -8.02 11.72 -21.29
CA ALA A 381 -7.18 11.50 -20.13
C ALA A 381 -7.99 11.65 -18.84
N ALA A 382 -7.61 10.93 -17.78
CA ALA A 382 -8.19 11.07 -16.46
C ALA A 382 -7.16 11.64 -15.48
N HIS A 383 -7.57 12.63 -14.69
CA HIS A 383 -6.72 13.36 -13.76
C HIS A 383 -7.37 13.40 -12.37
N ARG A 384 -6.53 13.54 -11.33
CA ARG A 384 -7.00 13.73 -9.95
C ARG A 384 -7.62 15.12 -9.81
N ILE A 385 -8.84 15.24 -9.28
CA ILE A 385 -9.50 16.53 -9.02
C ILE A 385 -8.65 17.42 -8.08
N LEU A 386 -8.14 16.83 -6.99
CA LEU A 386 -7.20 17.52 -6.10
C LEU A 386 -5.83 17.77 -6.76
N GLY A 387 -5.47 17.04 -7.82
CA GLY A 387 -4.20 17.17 -8.56
C GLY A 387 -4.14 18.37 -9.52
N LEU A 388 -5.16 19.22 -9.51
CA LEU A 388 -5.19 20.47 -10.26
C LEU A 388 -4.44 21.58 -9.51
N ASP A 389 -4.05 22.63 -10.24
CA ASP A 389 -3.49 23.86 -9.68
C ASP A 389 -4.51 24.54 -8.74
N ALA A 390 -4.04 25.02 -7.58
CA ALA A 390 -4.90 25.65 -6.59
C ALA A 390 -5.58 26.93 -7.11
N ASN A 391 -4.91 27.68 -7.99
CA ASN A 391 -5.47 28.87 -8.63
C ASN A 391 -6.56 28.48 -9.63
N SER A 392 -6.37 27.39 -10.39
CA SER A 392 -7.43 26.86 -11.25
C SER A 392 -8.63 26.42 -10.43
N ILE A 393 -8.44 25.71 -9.31
CA ILE A 393 -9.54 25.32 -8.41
C ILE A 393 -10.30 26.55 -7.89
N VAL A 394 -9.60 27.55 -7.35
CA VAL A 394 -10.21 28.80 -6.87
C VAL A 394 -10.93 29.55 -8.00
N ALA A 395 -10.40 29.55 -9.23
CA ALA A 395 -11.03 30.17 -10.39
C ALA A 395 -12.23 29.39 -10.96
N LEU A 396 -12.38 28.10 -10.64
CA LEU A 396 -13.58 27.33 -10.96
C LEU A 396 -14.71 27.58 -9.98
N MET A 397 -14.38 27.73 -8.69
CA MET A 397 -15.35 27.95 -7.60
C MET A 397 -15.77 29.43 -7.49
N GLY A 398 -14.83 30.38 -7.60
CA GLY A 398 -15.05 31.82 -7.45
C GLY A 398 -15.76 32.50 -8.63
N LYS A 399 -16.69 31.81 -9.30
CA LYS A 399 -17.51 32.38 -10.38
C LYS A 399 -18.78 33.01 -9.81
N PRO A 400 -19.19 34.20 -10.26
CA PRO A 400 -20.40 34.84 -9.77
C PRO A 400 -21.64 33.99 -10.08
N GLY A 401 -22.51 33.80 -9.09
CA GLY A 401 -23.75 33.02 -9.21
C GLY A 401 -23.81 31.69 -8.45
N ARG A 402 -22.88 31.43 -7.52
CA ARG A 402 -22.92 30.25 -6.62
C ARG A 402 -22.86 30.63 -5.13
N GLU A 403 -23.13 29.66 -4.25
CA GLU A 403 -23.27 29.87 -2.81
C GLU A 403 -21.95 30.21 -2.09
N GLY A 404 -21.81 31.48 -1.71
CA GLY A 404 -21.17 31.96 -0.48
C GLY A 404 -20.04 31.11 0.13
N LEU A 405 -18.90 31.06 -0.55
CA LEU A 405 -17.62 30.66 0.03
C LEU A 405 -16.58 31.75 -0.24
N GLU A 406 -16.00 32.30 0.83
CA GLU A 406 -14.91 33.25 0.72
C GLU A 406 -13.62 32.58 0.26
N LYS A 407 -12.72 33.37 -0.36
CA LYS A 407 -11.44 32.82 -0.86
C LYS A 407 -10.62 32.15 0.25
N ALA A 408 -10.65 32.70 1.47
CA ALA A 408 -9.96 32.11 2.62
C ALA A 408 -10.54 30.75 3.03
N ASP A 409 -11.86 30.62 3.05
CA ASP A 409 -12.57 29.37 3.37
C ASP A 409 -12.28 28.28 2.33
N ILE A 410 -12.24 28.63 1.03
CA ILE A 410 -11.84 27.71 -0.05
C ILE A 410 -10.39 27.24 0.16
N MET A 411 -9.47 28.16 0.48
CA MET A 411 -8.05 27.85 0.68
C MET A 411 -7.82 26.94 1.90
N GLN A 412 -8.52 27.18 3.03
CA GLN A 412 -8.40 26.34 4.23
C GLN A 412 -8.99 24.93 4.00
N GLY A 413 -10.17 24.82 3.38
CA GLY A 413 -10.77 23.52 3.05
C GLY A 413 -9.96 22.72 2.03
N LEU A 414 -9.51 23.36 0.95
CA LEU A 414 -8.65 22.75 -0.06
C LEU A 414 -7.28 22.36 0.52
N GLY A 415 -6.68 23.22 1.35
CA GLY A 415 -5.40 22.97 2.00
C GLY A 415 -5.43 21.74 2.91
N MET A 416 -6.53 21.53 3.63
CA MET A 416 -6.74 20.34 4.46
C MET A 416 -6.84 19.07 3.60
N LEU A 417 -7.66 19.09 2.55
CA LEU A 417 -7.78 17.96 1.62
C LEU A 417 -6.47 17.64 0.90
N LEU A 418 -5.66 18.66 0.55
CA LEU A 418 -4.35 18.48 -0.06
C LEU A 418 -3.33 17.89 0.94
N LEU A 419 -3.30 18.36 2.19
CA LEU A 419 -2.47 17.76 3.24
C LEU A 419 -2.79 16.25 3.37
N LEU A 420 -4.06 15.91 3.54
CA LEU A 420 -4.50 14.55 3.86
C LEU A 420 -4.44 13.56 2.67
N ARG A 421 -4.38 14.02 1.41
CA ARG A 421 -4.46 13.12 0.22
C ARG A 421 -3.35 13.31 -0.82
N ASP A 422 -2.64 14.44 -0.80
CA ASP A 422 -1.55 14.81 -1.70
C ASP A 422 -0.25 15.19 -0.97
N GLY A 423 -0.28 15.31 0.36
CA GLY A 423 0.87 15.44 1.23
C GLY A 423 1.24 16.88 1.64
N PRO A 424 2.20 17.00 2.58
CA PRO A 424 2.48 18.26 3.28
C PRO A 424 3.00 19.36 2.37
N GLY A 425 3.70 19.03 1.27
CA GLY A 425 4.19 20.04 0.32
C GLY A 425 3.07 20.88 -0.29
N ARG A 426 1.93 20.26 -0.64
CA ARG A 426 0.78 20.95 -1.23
C ARG A 426 -0.18 21.52 -0.19
N GLY A 427 -0.35 20.83 0.94
CA GLY A 427 -1.13 21.36 2.06
C GLY A 427 -0.51 22.64 2.65
N ARG A 428 0.82 22.68 2.82
CA ARG A 428 1.54 23.80 3.45
C ARG A 428 1.34 25.14 2.73
N GLU A 429 1.38 25.13 1.40
CA GLU A 429 1.23 26.33 0.57
C GLU A 429 -0.10 27.04 0.84
N LEU A 430 -1.19 26.27 0.97
CA LEU A 430 -2.53 26.83 1.18
C LEU A 430 -2.87 27.04 2.67
N LEU A 431 -2.33 26.23 3.57
CA LEU A 431 -2.62 26.30 5.01
C LEU A 431 -1.78 27.36 5.76
N LEU A 432 -0.56 27.66 5.29
CA LEU A 432 0.39 28.60 5.92
C LEU A 432 0.82 29.77 5.02
N GLY A 433 0.09 30.03 3.93
CA GLY A 433 0.32 31.21 3.08
C GLY A 433 0.04 32.53 3.83
N GLU A 434 0.28 33.68 3.16
CA GLU A 434 0.21 34.99 3.82
C GLU A 434 -1.20 35.39 4.31
N LYS A 435 -2.28 34.81 3.76
CA LYS A 435 -3.68 35.08 4.14
C LYS A 435 -4.65 33.87 4.04
N PRO A 436 -4.57 32.90 4.97
CA PRO A 436 -5.73 32.07 5.31
C PRO A 436 -5.97 31.89 6.83
N ALA A 437 -5.00 32.27 7.68
CA ALA A 437 -5.14 32.16 9.13
C ALA A 437 -5.86 33.39 9.70
N GLU A 438 -7.16 33.27 10.00
CA GLU A 438 -7.97 34.32 10.64
C GLU A 438 -7.49 34.67 12.06
N THR A 439 -6.70 33.79 12.69
CA THR A 439 -6.01 34.00 13.99
C THR A 439 -4.72 33.16 14.06
N ASP A 440 -3.78 33.54 14.93
CA ASP A 440 -2.56 32.76 15.22
C ASP A 440 -2.86 31.33 15.72
N ALA A 441 -4.01 31.13 16.38
CA ALA A 441 -4.44 29.81 16.83
C ALA A 441 -4.70 28.84 15.66
N TYR A 442 -5.32 29.32 14.59
CA TYR A 442 -5.51 28.52 13.35
C TYR A 442 -4.17 28.20 12.69
N ARG A 443 -3.25 29.15 12.64
CA ARG A 443 -1.90 28.92 12.11
C ARG A 443 -1.16 27.84 12.90
N LYS A 444 -1.15 27.94 14.23
CA LYS A 444 -0.46 27.01 15.14
C LYS A 444 -1.00 25.57 15.03
N GLU A 445 -2.31 25.40 14.89
CA GLU A 445 -2.88 24.05 14.68
C GLU A 445 -2.66 23.58 13.23
N ASN A 446 -2.75 24.43 12.20
CA ASN A 446 -2.34 24.08 10.83
C ASN A 446 -0.88 23.58 10.79
N GLU A 447 0.05 24.21 11.53
CA GLU A 447 1.44 23.77 11.68
C GLU A 447 1.56 22.42 12.41
N ARG A 448 0.76 22.18 13.46
CA ARG A 448 0.69 20.89 14.19
C ARG A 448 0.13 19.76 13.33
N LEU A 449 -0.92 20.03 12.54
CA LEU A 449 -1.51 19.08 11.60
C LEU A 449 -0.55 18.76 10.45
N LEU A 450 0.16 19.77 9.92
CA LEU A 450 1.21 19.56 8.93
C LEU A 450 2.33 18.66 9.44
N ALA A 451 2.77 18.83 10.70
CA ALA A 451 3.78 17.97 11.31
C ALA A 451 3.28 16.52 11.52
N LYS A 452 2.00 16.33 11.89
CA LYS A 452 1.43 15.00 12.19
C LYS A 452 1.04 14.21 10.93
N TYR A 453 0.36 14.84 9.98
CA TYR A 453 -0.19 14.19 8.78
C TYR A 453 0.78 14.21 7.57
N ALA A 454 2.02 14.64 7.78
CA ALA A 454 3.08 14.67 6.76
C ALA A 454 3.31 13.33 6.04
N ASP A 455 3.02 12.21 6.71
CA ASP A 455 3.36 10.87 6.23
C ASP A 455 2.17 9.92 5.98
N SER A 456 1.06 10.05 6.70
CA SER A 456 -0.07 9.10 6.60
C SER A 456 -0.90 9.25 5.33
N TRP A 457 -0.85 10.40 4.65
CA TRP A 457 -1.57 10.64 3.39
C TRP A 457 -1.30 9.57 2.31
N ARG A 458 -0.16 8.89 2.36
CA ARG A 458 0.18 7.78 1.45
C ARG A 458 -0.72 6.56 1.65
N GLU A 459 -1.08 6.26 2.90
CA GLU A 459 -1.91 5.11 3.28
C GLU A 459 -3.36 5.34 2.86
N THR A 460 -3.94 6.49 3.22
CA THR A 460 -5.27 6.92 2.76
C THR A 460 -5.36 6.97 1.23
N ARG A 461 -4.32 7.48 0.56
CA ARG A 461 -4.25 7.55 -0.90
C ARG A 461 -4.21 6.15 -1.53
N LEU A 462 -3.45 5.22 -0.97
CA LEU A 462 -3.42 3.82 -1.41
C LEU A 462 -4.78 3.14 -1.24
N PHE A 463 -5.39 3.24 -0.06
CA PHE A 463 -6.72 2.68 0.22
C PHE A 463 -7.79 3.24 -0.72
N SER A 464 -7.75 4.55 -0.96
CA SER A 464 -8.63 5.23 -1.95
C SER A 464 -8.45 4.71 -3.38
N LEU A 465 -7.22 4.41 -3.82
CA LEU A 465 -6.98 3.83 -5.15
C LEU A 465 -7.46 2.38 -5.23
N GLN A 466 -7.24 1.57 -4.20
CA GLN A 466 -7.72 0.18 -4.14
C GLN A 466 -9.26 0.12 -4.16
N LYS A 467 -9.92 1.00 -3.40
CA LYS A 467 -11.39 1.15 -3.40
C LYS A 467 -11.93 1.59 -4.77
N LEU A 468 -11.20 2.41 -5.53
CA LEU A 468 -11.55 2.80 -6.89
C LEU A 468 -11.30 1.67 -7.91
N GLU A 469 -10.14 1.00 -7.83
CA GLU A 469 -9.80 -0.18 -8.65
C GLU A 469 -10.90 -1.23 -8.53
N SER A 470 -11.24 -1.64 -7.31
CA SER A 470 -12.19 -2.72 -7.09
C SER A 470 -13.62 -2.32 -7.47
N LYS A 471 -13.99 -1.02 -7.37
CA LYS A 471 -15.25 -0.49 -7.91
C LYS A 471 -15.31 -0.63 -9.45
N LEU A 472 -14.20 -0.35 -10.14
CA LEU A 472 -14.12 -0.45 -11.60
C LEU A 472 -14.06 -1.91 -12.06
N SER A 473 -13.25 -2.76 -11.40
CA SER A 473 -13.15 -4.20 -11.67
C SER A 473 -14.47 -4.96 -11.44
N ALA A 474 -15.30 -4.52 -10.49
CA ALA A 474 -16.65 -5.06 -10.28
C ALA A 474 -17.71 -4.52 -11.27
N GLY A 475 -17.34 -3.60 -12.16
CA GLY A 475 -18.26 -2.93 -13.08
C GLY A 475 -18.72 -3.80 -14.26
N LYS A 476 -20.04 -3.96 -14.44
CA LYS A 476 -20.63 -4.65 -15.61
C LYS A 476 -20.48 -3.91 -16.95
N LYS A 477 -19.82 -2.74 -16.98
CA LYS A 477 -19.59 -1.93 -18.18
C LYS A 477 -18.09 -1.90 -18.48
N PRO A 478 -17.67 -1.92 -19.76
CA PRO A 478 -16.26 -1.80 -20.10
C PRO A 478 -15.70 -0.48 -19.57
N VAL A 479 -14.64 -0.57 -18.76
CA VAL A 479 -13.99 0.57 -18.11
C VAL A 479 -13.04 1.26 -19.09
N PRO A 480 -13.16 2.58 -19.33
CA PRO A 480 -12.26 3.31 -20.22
C PRO A 480 -10.78 3.22 -19.81
N ALA A 481 -9.90 3.03 -20.80
CA ALA A 481 -8.46 2.88 -20.62
C ALA A 481 -7.79 4.04 -19.87
N ASP A 482 -8.33 5.26 -19.99
CA ASP A 482 -7.82 6.44 -19.29
C ASP A 482 -8.03 6.39 -17.77
N LEU A 483 -9.08 5.73 -17.27
CA LEU A 483 -9.27 5.50 -15.83
C LEU A 483 -8.28 4.45 -15.29
N TRP A 484 -8.02 3.40 -16.05
CA TRP A 484 -6.95 2.44 -15.72
C TRP A 484 -5.58 3.11 -15.71
N ASN A 485 -5.30 3.95 -16.70
CA ASN A 485 -4.06 4.70 -16.78
C ASN A 485 -3.90 5.69 -15.62
N PHE A 486 -5.00 6.30 -15.15
CA PHE A 486 -5.01 7.13 -13.96
C PHE A 486 -4.60 6.34 -12.70
N ILE A 487 -5.19 5.15 -12.46
CA ILE A 487 -4.83 4.31 -11.30
C ILE A 487 -3.35 3.91 -11.36
N ALA A 488 -2.86 3.49 -12.53
CA ALA A 488 -1.45 3.16 -12.73
C ALA A 488 -0.52 4.36 -12.47
N THR A 489 -0.87 5.54 -12.99
CA THR A 489 -0.09 6.77 -12.81
C THR A 489 -0.03 7.18 -11.33
N ASP A 490 -1.16 7.14 -10.62
CA ASP A 490 -1.25 7.55 -9.22
C ASP A 490 -0.58 6.52 -8.27
N ALA A 491 -0.67 5.21 -8.58
CA ALA A 491 0.14 4.18 -7.92
C ALA A 491 1.65 4.38 -8.18
N GLY A 492 2.05 4.83 -9.37
CA GLY A 492 3.42 5.21 -9.69
C GLY A 492 3.92 6.41 -8.89
N VAL A 493 3.06 7.40 -8.62
CA VAL A 493 3.35 8.51 -7.69
C VAL A 493 3.55 7.99 -6.26
N LEU A 494 2.67 7.10 -5.79
CA LEU A 494 2.82 6.46 -4.47
C LEU A 494 4.16 5.72 -4.35
N ILE A 495 4.51 4.86 -5.31
CA ILE A 495 5.80 4.14 -5.35
C ILE A 495 6.98 5.11 -5.25
N ARG A 496 6.99 6.21 -6.03
CA ARG A 496 8.03 7.24 -5.96
C ARG A 496 8.08 7.94 -4.59
N SER A 497 6.94 8.19 -3.96
CA SER A 497 6.83 8.87 -2.65
C SER A 497 7.18 8.00 -1.44
N TRP A 498 7.25 6.67 -1.63
CA TRP A 498 7.39 5.69 -0.56
C TRP A 498 8.75 4.97 -0.59
N LYS A 499 9.34 4.74 -1.79
CA LYS A 499 10.54 3.89 -1.97
C LYS A 499 11.79 4.25 -1.16
N SER A 500 11.86 5.45 -0.57
CA SER A 500 12.95 5.91 0.30
C SER A 500 12.71 5.64 1.80
N ARG A 501 11.59 5.02 2.19
CA ARG A 501 11.20 4.77 3.59
C ARG A 501 11.36 3.31 4.00
N ALA A 502 11.65 3.08 5.27
CA ALA A 502 11.78 1.74 5.85
C ALA A 502 10.46 0.93 5.88
N ASP A 503 9.31 1.60 5.93
CA ASP A 503 7.99 0.97 5.92
C ASP A 503 7.52 0.51 4.52
N TYR A 504 8.19 0.94 3.44
CA TYR A 504 7.83 0.59 2.06
C TYR A 504 7.72 -0.92 1.85
N ALA A 505 8.60 -1.71 2.48
CA ALA A 505 8.62 -3.16 2.36
C ALA A 505 7.28 -3.84 2.73
N LYS A 506 6.45 -3.21 3.57
CA LYS A 506 5.13 -3.73 3.97
C LYS A 506 4.05 -3.57 2.89
N VAL A 507 4.14 -2.52 2.07
CA VAL A 507 3.12 -2.14 1.07
C VAL A 507 3.59 -2.35 -0.37
N ARG A 508 4.88 -2.64 -0.58
CA ARG A 508 5.55 -2.72 -1.88
C ARG A 508 4.88 -3.69 -2.83
N SER A 509 4.58 -4.91 -2.39
CA SER A 509 3.87 -5.93 -3.20
C SER A 509 2.49 -5.44 -3.65
N SER A 510 1.68 -4.94 -2.72
CA SER A 510 0.33 -4.42 -3.02
C SER A 510 0.36 -3.23 -3.98
N LEU A 511 1.35 -2.33 -3.86
CA LEU A 511 1.57 -1.22 -4.80
C LEU A 511 2.02 -1.69 -6.18
N HIS A 512 2.93 -2.69 -6.24
CA HIS A 512 3.41 -3.28 -7.48
C HIS A 512 2.28 -4.00 -8.22
N GLU A 513 1.48 -4.81 -7.53
CA GLU A 513 0.31 -5.48 -8.12
C GLU A 513 -0.75 -4.49 -8.60
N LEU A 514 -1.08 -3.46 -7.80
CA LEU A 514 -2.02 -2.41 -8.19
C LEU A 514 -1.53 -1.68 -9.46
N PHE A 515 -0.25 -1.33 -9.52
CA PHE A 515 0.36 -0.72 -10.71
C PHE A 515 0.27 -1.64 -11.92
N LEU A 516 0.70 -2.90 -11.82
CA LEU A 516 0.73 -3.85 -12.93
C LEU A 516 -0.68 -4.14 -13.45
N ARG A 517 -1.64 -4.47 -12.58
CA ARG A 517 -3.04 -4.75 -12.97
C ARG A 517 -3.65 -3.56 -13.72
N ALA A 518 -3.52 -2.35 -13.14
CA ALA A 518 -4.06 -1.14 -13.76
C ALA A 518 -3.34 -0.77 -15.07
N ARG A 519 -2.01 -0.90 -15.15
CA ARG A 519 -1.26 -0.55 -16.37
C ARG A 519 -1.50 -1.54 -17.50
N ILE A 520 -1.61 -2.84 -17.19
CA ILE A 520 -1.99 -3.86 -18.18
C ILE A 520 -3.41 -3.61 -18.70
N ALA A 521 -4.37 -3.32 -17.81
CA ALA A 521 -5.74 -2.97 -18.22
C ALA A 521 -5.82 -1.68 -19.06
N ALA A 522 -4.98 -0.69 -18.76
CA ALA A 522 -4.85 0.53 -19.56
C ALA A 522 -4.31 0.26 -20.97
N LEU A 523 -3.26 -0.55 -21.07
CA LEU A 523 -2.62 -0.89 -22.34
C LEU A 523 -3.49 -1.82 -23.19
N ALA A 524 -4.18 -2.78 -22.59
CA ALA A 524 -5.13 -3.66 -23.28
C ALA A 524 -6.41 -2.94 -23.76
N GLY A 525 -6.70 -1.75 -23.21
CA GLY A 525 -7.78 -0.87 -23.66
C GLY A 525 -7.33 0.27 -24.59
N ALA A 526 -6.02 0.37 -24.88
CA ALA A 526 -5.48 1.30 -25.87
C ALA A 526 -5.45 0.66 -27.27
N SER A 527 -5.37 1.46 -28.33
CA SER A 527 -5.17 0.92 -29.68
C SER A 527 -3.78 0.30 -29.81
N VAL A 528 -3.69 -0.75 -30.62
CA VAL A 528 -2.44 -1.48 -30.88
C VAL A 528 -1.49 -0.68 -31.78
N GLU A 529 -1.91 0.49 -32.28
CA GLU A 529 -1.06 1.50 -32.96
C GLU A 529 0.29 1.71 -32.26
N ALA A 530 0.31 1.82 -30.93
CA ALA A 530 1.52 2.09 -30.15
C ALA A 530 2.47 0.87 -29.97
N ALA A 531 2.10 -0.31 -30.48
CA ALA A 531 2.92 -1.52 -30.42
C ALA A 531 3.87 -1.71 -31.63
N PHE A 532 3.73 -0.87 -32.66
CA PHE A 532 4.47 -0.98 -33.93
C PHE A 532 5.13 0.34 -34.28
N ASN A 533 6.32 0.29 -34.87
CA ASN A 533 6.99 1.47 -35.43
C ASN A 533 6.59 1.75 -36.90
N ALA A 534 5.52 1.11 -37.39
CA ALA A 534 5.00 1.27 -38.75
C ALA A 534 4.58 2.71 -39.06
N LYS A 535 4.75 3.15 -40.31
CA LYS A 535 4.34 4.50 -40.76
C LYS A 535 2.82 4.71 -40.70
N THR A 536 2.04 3.66 -41.00
CA THR A 536 0.61 3.64 -40.70
C THR A 536 0.22 2.27 -40.18
N VAL A 537 -0.46 2.26 -39.05
CA VAL A 537 -1.23 1.12 -38.53
C VAL A 537 -2.71 1.40 -38.84
N LYS A 538 -3.48 0.37 -39.20
CA LYS A 538 -4.91 0.47 -39.50
C LYS A 538 -5.63 -0.77 -38.98
N GLU A 539 -6.41 -0.60 -37.91
CA GLU A 539 -7.32 -1.62 -37.42
C GLU A 539 -8.58 -1.68 -38.31
N GLY A 540 -8.80 -2.81 -38.98
CA GLY A 540 -9.98 -3.07 -39.79
C GLY A 540 -11.12 -3.65 -38.95
N LYS A 541 -12.38 -3.41 -39.37
CA LYS A 541 -13.61 -3.87 -38.69
C LYS A 541 -13.71 -5.39 -38.42
N ASN A 542 -12.84 -6.18 -39.04
CA ASN A 542 -12.81 -7.64 -38.95
C ASN A 542 -11.71 -8.16 -37.99
N GLY A 543 -11.09 -7.30 -37.18
CA GLY A 543 -9.96 -7.67 -36.29
C GLY A 543 -8.61 -7.83 -37.01
N LEU A 544 -8.54 -7.48 -38.30
CA LEU A 544 -7.32 -7.48 -39.09
C LEU A 544 -6.61 -6.13 -38.96
N THR A 545 -5.35 -6.15 -38.58
CA THR A 545 -4.49 -4.96 -38.52
C THR A 545 -3.60 -4.92 -39.75
N THR A 546 -3.66 -3.83 -40.50
CA THR A 546 -2.73 -3.55 -41.61
C THR A 546 -1.66 -2.57 -41.15
N LEU A 547 -0.40 -2.99 -41.29
CA LEU A 547 0.81 -2.24 -40.96
C LEU A 547 1.52 -1.88 -42.27
N THR A 548 1.95 -0.62 -42.44
CA THR A 548 2.68 -0.18 -43.63
C THR A 548 4.04 0.39 -43.26
N TYR A 549 5.08 -0.19 -43.84
CA TYR A 549 6.48 0.21 -43.72
C TYR A 549 6.96 0.68 -45.10
N ASP A 550 7.42 1.92 -45.17
CA ASP A 550 8.07 2.51 -46.35
C ASP A 550 9.54 2.87 -46.09
N PHE A 551 10.04 2.50 -44.91
CA PHE A 551 11.38 2.75 -44.40
C PHE A 551 11.80 4.23 -44.48
N SER A 552 10.84 5.17 -44.41
CA SER A 552 11.13 6.62 -44.39
C SER A 552 11.69 7.14 -43.07
N SER A 553 11.71 6.31 -42.01
CA SER A 553 12.38 6.56 -40.73
C SER A 553 13.18 5.32 -40.31
N LEU A 554 14.29 5.52 -39.60
CA LEU A 554 15.08 4.45 -38.98
C LEU A 554 14.28 3.67 -37.93
N GLU A 555 13.32 4.31 -37.24
CA GLU A 555 12.54 3.68 -36.18
C GLU A 555 11.68 2.51 -36.71
N GLN A 556 11.26 2.55 -37.98
CA GLN A 556 10.56 1.44 -38.66
C GLN A 556 11.34 0.11 -38.69
N LEU A 557 12.67 0.13 -38.47
CA LEU A 557 13.47 -1.10 -38.39
C LEU A 557 13.45 -1.77 -37.00
N GLN A 558 12.98 -1.09 -35.95
CA GLN A 558 12.95 -1.64 -34.59
C GLN A 558 11.96 -2.81 -34.43
N ASP A 559 11.01 -2.95 -35.36
CA ASP A 559 10.09 -4.10 -35.42
C ASP A 559 10.75 -5.36 -36.03
N PHE A 560 11.99 -5.27 -36.55
CA PHE A 560 12.69 -6.35 -37.27
C PHE A 560 13.97 -6.79 -36.53
N TYR A 561 13.96 -8.00 -35.99
CA TYR A 561 14.98 -8.56 -35.10
C TYR A 561 15.95 -9.44 -35.89
N PRO A 562 17.29 -9.21 -35.84
CA PRO A 562 18.26 -10.02 -36.59
C PRO A 562 18.41 -11.42 -36.00
N VAL A 563 18.26 -12.45 -36.82
CA VAL A 563 18.44 -13.85 -36.45
C VAL A 563 19.81 -14.34 -36.93
N GLY A 564 20.48 -15.20 -36.15
CA GLY A 564 21.65 -15.95 -36.62
C GLY A 564 23.04 -15.31 -36.42
N GLY A 565 23.20 -14.40 -35.46
CA GLY A 565 24.52 -13.93 -34.98
C GLY A 565 25.28 -13.02 -35.96
N ARG A 566 26.63 -12.94 -35.83
CA ARG A 566 27.52 -11.99 -36.55
C ARG A 566 27.48 -12.07 -38.09
N GLY A 567 26.72 -12.99 -38.68
CA GLY A 567 26.56 -13.13 -40.13
C GLY A 567 25.40 -12.32 -40.74
N THR A 568 24.45 -11.87 -39.91
CA THR A 568 23.30 -11.06 -40.34
C THR A 568 23.61 -9.57 -40.18
N THR A 569 23.27 -8.76 -41.18
CA THR A 569 23.35 -7.30 -41.14
C THR A 569 22.04 -6.67 -41.59
N ILE A 570 21.51 -5.77 -40.75
CA ILE A 570 20.39 -4.87 -41.04
C ILE A 570 20.97 -3.47 -41.16
N ASP A 571 20.82 -2.83 -42.31
CA ASP A 571 21.22 -1.43 -42.48
C ASP A 571 20.04 -0.60 -43.02
N TRP A 572 19.96 0.66 -42.57
CA TRP A 572 19.07 1.66 -43.17
C TRP A 572 19.86 2.48 -44.20
N VAL A 573 19.41 2.47 -45.46
CA VAL A 573 20.07 3.23 -46.53
C VAL A 573 19.44 4.62 -46.62
N GLU A 574 19.84 5.53 -45.73
CA GLU A 574 19.30 6.88 -45.57
C GLU A 574 19.03 7.60 -46.91
N ASN A 575 20.05 7.71 -47.78
CA ASN A 575 19.98 8.35 -49.10
C ASN A 575 18.93 7.77 -50.06
N LYS A 576 18.41 6.57 -49.80
CA LYS A 576 17.38 5.89 -50.62
C LYS A 576 16.13 5.47 -49.84
N ARG A 577 16.13 5.62 -48.51
CA ARG A 577 15.09 5.14 -47.58
C ARG A 577 14.72 3.67 -47.82
N PHE A 578 15.73 2.81 -47.94
CA PHE A 578 15.55 1.37 -48.11
C PHE A 578 16.03 0.60 -46.87
N PHE A 579 15.30 -0.45 -46.52
CA PHE A 579 15.78 -1.51 -45.62
C PHE A 579 16.73 -2.43 -46.40
N LYS A 580 18.02 -2.46 -46.02
CA LYS A 580 19.01 -3.41 -46.55
C LYS A 580 19.12 -4.59 -45.60
N LEU A 581 18.95 -5.79 -46.14
CA LEU A 581 19.04 -7.06 -45.42
C LEU A 581 20.12 -7.95 -46.06
N LYS A 582 20.95 -8.54 -45.20
CA LYS A 582 21.76 -9.72 -45.51
C LYS A 582 21.68 -10.68 -44.33
N GLY A 583 21.35 -11.94 -44.57
CA GLY A 583 21.07 -12.91 -43.50
C GLY A 583 19.56 -13.04 -43.27
N GLU A 584 19.10 -12.82 -42.04
CA GLU A 584 17.72 -13.11 -41.65
C GLU A 584 17.19 -12.16 -40.59
N VAL A 585 15.93 -11.75 -40.73
CA VAL A 585 15.17 -11.05 -39.68
C VAL A 585 13.88 -11.77 -39.35
N ARG A 586 13.52 -11.77 -38.07
CA ARG A 586 12.17 -12.05 -37.58
C ARG A 586 11.42 -10.74 -37.40
N PHE A 587 10.14 -10.70 -37.72
CA PHE A 587 9.27 -9.59 -37.35
C PHE A 587 8.74 -9.78 -35.93
N LEU A 588 9.05 -8.86 -35.01
CA LEU A 588 8.68 -8.87 -33.59
C LEU A 588 9.14 -10.10 -32.77
N ALA A 589 9.16 -9.92 -31.45
CA ALA A 589 9.35 -11.01 -30.50
C ALA A 589 8.02 -11.74 -30.21
N ALA A 590 8.11 -12.97 -29.71
CA ALA A 590 7.01 -13.93 -29.53
C ALA A 590 6.17 -14.12 -30.81
N ASN A 591 4.90 -14.50 -30.66
CA ASN A 591 3.99 -14.90 -31.74
C ASN A 591 2.84 -13.87 -31.91
N PRO A 592 3.05 -12.76 -32.65
CA PRO A 592 2.12 -11.62 -32.73
C PRO A 592 0.84 -11.90 -33.51
N PHE A 593 0.83 -12.83 -34.45
CA PHE A 593 -0.31 -13.08 -35.33
C PHE A 593 -1.03 -14.39 -34.96
N GLU A 594 -2.34 -14.41 -35.16
CA GLU A 594 -3.20 -15.60 -35.07
C GLU A 594 -4.04 -15.75 -36.35
N SER A 595 -4.37 -16.99 -36.76
CA SER A 595 -5.30 -17.40 -37.85
C SER A 595 -5.02 -16.93 -39.30
N ARG A 596 -4.62 -15.67 -39.52
CA ARG A 596 -4.36 -15.09 -40.85
C ARG A 596 -3.16 -14.15 -40.80
N ILE A 597 -2.27 -14.32 -41.77
CA ILE A 597 -1.11 -13.44 -42.01
C ILE A 597 -0.90 -13.21 -43.51
N ALA A 598 -0.64 -11.97 -43.89
CA ALA A 598 -0.35 -11.57 -45.27
C ALA A 598 0.79 -10.54 -45.31
N ILE A 599 1.67 -10.68 -46.29
CA ILE A 599 2.86 -9.85 -46.47
C ILE A 599 2.97 -9.51 -47.96
N ASN A 600 2.83 -8.22 -48.27
CA ASN A 600 3.13 -7.64 -49.55
C ASN A 600 4.48 -6.91 -49.44
N GLY A 601 5.36 -7.06 -50.44
CA GLY A 601 6.67 -6.43 -50.41
C GLY A 601 7.13 -5.95 -51.76
N VAL A 602 7.93 -4.88 -51.75
CA VAL A 602 8.51 -4.28 -52.95
C VAL A 602 10.03 -4.22 -52.79
N VAL A 603 10.71 -4.85 -53.73
CA VAL A 603 12.18 -4.82 -53.89
C VAL A 603 12.46 -3.98 -55.14
N PRO A 604 13.18 -2.84 -55.04
CA PRO A 604 13.40 -1.93 -56.16
C PRO A 604 14.35 -2.54 -57.20
N ASN A 605 14.34 -1.99 -58.42
CA ASN A 605 15.31 -2.35 -59.45
C ASN A 605 16.75 -2.16 -58.95
N GLY A 606 17.62 -3.15 -59.20
CA GLY A 606 18.98 -3.21 -58.64
C GLY A 606 19.04 -3.57 -57.15
N GLY A 607 17.91 -3.83 -56.49
CA GLY A 607 17.81 -4.16 -55.07
C GLY A 607 18.12 -5.62 -54.70
N TYR A 608 18.67 -6.42 -55.61
CA TYR A 608 18.98 -7.85 -55.41
C TYR A 608 19.95 -8.33 -56.50
N ASN A 609 20.63 -9.45 -56.26
CA ASN A 609 21.42 -10.12 -57.29
C ASN A 609 20.49 -10.92 -58.22
N ALA A 610 20.37 -10.54 -59.50
CA ALA A 610 19.49 -11.22 -60.46
C ALA A 610 19.83 -12.71 -60.68
N ALA A 611 21.08 -13.12 -60.46
CA ALA A 611 21.49 -14.52 -60.58
C ALA A 611 21.07 -15.39 -59.37
N ALA A 612 20.93 -14.79 -58.18
CA ALA A 612 20.48 -15.45 -56.95
C ALA A 612 19.65 -14.46 -56.09
N PRO A 613 18.39 -14.18 -56.49
CA PRO A 613 17.59 -13.12 -55.87
C PRO A 613 17.38 -13.31 -54.37
N ASN A 614 17.15 -14.56 -53.93
CA ASN A 614 16.96 -14.93 -52.53
C ASN A 614 16.05 -13.97 -51.76
N ILE A 615 14.91 -13.62 -52.35
CA ILE A 615 13.87 -12.84 -51.66
C ILE A 615 12.95 -13.87 -51.03
N ASN A 616 13.21 -14.26 -49.78
CA ASN A 616 12.52 -15.39 -49.16
C ASN A 616 11.81 -14.96 -47.87
N VAL A 617 10.65 -15.57 -47.62
CA VAL A 617 9.76 -15.26 -46.50
C VAL A 617 9.25 -16.57 -45.91
N ALA A 618 9.35 -16.75 -44.60
CA ALA A 618 8.72 -17.86 -43.89
C ALA A 618 7.61 -17.36 -42.97
N LEU A 619 6.51 -18.11 -42.90
CA LEU A 619 5.32 -17.79 -42.11
C LEU A 619 5.11 -18.81 -41.00
N TRP A 620 4.56 -18.34 -39.89
CA TRP A 620 4.32 -19.06 -38.63
C TRP A 620 5.58 -19.57 -37.92
N THR A 621 6.69 -18.85 -38.08
CA THR A 621 7.93 -19.10 -37.33
C THR A 621 7.78 -18.70 -35.86
N GLU A 622 8.54 -19.35 -34.96
CA GLU A 622 8.73 -18.99 -33.56
C GLU A 622 10.05 -18.23 -33.29
N GLU A 623 10.21 -17.67 -32.08
CA GLU A 623 11.32 -16.76 -31.74
C GLU A 623 12.71 -17.43 -31.81
N ASN A 624 12.78 -18.75 -31.60
CA ASN A 624 14.02 -19.53 -31.69
C ASN A 624 14.29 -20.08 -33.11
N ASP A 625 13.39 -19.88 -34.07
CA ASP A 625 13.56 -20.42 -35.43
C ASP A 625 14.63 -19.69 -36.23
N ARG A 626 15.44 -20.48 -36.94
CA ARG A 626 16.48 -19.99 -37.85
C ARG A 626 16.30 -20.61 -39.23
N VAL A 627 15.58 -19.91 -40.08
CA VAL A 627 15.15 -20.39 -41.41
C VAL A 627 16.30 -20.42 -42.42
N THR A 628 17.33 -19.60 -42.25
CA THR A 628 18.47 -19.54 -43.18
C THR A 628 19.23 -20.86 -43.26
N ALA A 629 19.38 -21.35 -44.49
CA ALA A 629 20.16 -22.56 -44.80
C ALA A 629 21.58 -22.53 -44.18
N PRO A 630 22.06 -23.64 -43.59
CA PRO A 630 23.39 -23.70 -43.01
C PRO A 630 24.48 -23.59 -44.11
N ARG A 631 25.54 -22.82 -43.84
CA ARG A 631 26.67 -22.63 -44.77
C ARG A 631 27.40 -23.93 -45.12
N THR A 632 27.32 -24.94 -44.26
CA THR A 632 27.87 -26.28 -44.43
C THR A 632 26.72 -27.28 -44.56
N PHE A 633 26.35 -27.61 -45.80
CA PHE A 633 25.27 -28.54 -46.09
C PHE A 633 25.75 -29.99 -45.94
N ASN A 634 25.32 -30.68 -44.86
CA ASN A 634 25.67 -32.08 -44.64
C ASN A 634 24.81 -32.99 -45.54
N TYR A 635 25.30 -33.22 -46.75
CA TYR A 635 24.61 -34.04 -47.75
C TYR A 635 24.32 -35.48 -47.30
N ASN A 636 25.16 -36.08 -46.43
CA ASN A 636 24.95 -37.45 -45.96
C ASN A 636 23.79 -37.50 -44.97
N ALA A 637 23.79 -36.67 -43.92
CA ALA A 637 22.66 -36.57 -42.99
C ALA A 637 21.36 -36.21 -43.69
N TRP A 638 21.41 -35.27 -44.65
CA TRP A 638 20.27 -34.90 -45.48
C TRP A 638 19.77 -36.08 -46.35
N ARG A 639 20.66 -36.83 -47.00
CA ARG A 639 20.33 -38.02 -47.81
C ARG A 639 19.74 -39.15 -46.97
N GLU A 640 20.27 -39.35 -45.77
CA GLU A 640 19.91 -40.42 -44.82
C GLU A 640 18.63 -40.11 -44.03
N SER A 641 18.17 -38.86 -44.03
CA SER A 641 16.83 -38.51 -43.53
C SER A 641 15.73 -39.21 -44.36
N ASN A 642 14.80 -39.86 -43.66
CA ASN A 642 13.81 -40.75 -44.26
C ASN A 642 12.78 -40.01 -45.14
N GLU A 643 12.74 -40.31 -46.44
CA GLU A 643 11.65 -39.88 -47.35
C GLU A 643 10.29 -40.54 -47.03
N THR A 644 10.22 -41.42 -46.04
CA THR A 644 8.98 -42.04 -45.53
C THR A 644 8.36 -41.29 -44.35
N GLY A 645 9.00 -40.22 -43.86
CA GLY A 645 8.38 -39.29 -42.92
C GLY A 645 7.25 -38.47 -43.56
N GLU A 646 6.34 -37.96 -42.72
CA GLU A 646 5.55 -36.80 -43.14
C GLU A 646 6.42 -35.55 -43.02
N SER A 647 6.38 -34.68 -44.03
CA SER A 647 7.01 -33.36 -43.98
C SER A 647 6.64 -32.64 -42.67
N PRO A 648 7.59 -31.92 -42.05
CA PRO A 648 7.26 -31.08 -40.90
C PRO A 648 6.22 -30.02 -41.29
N ALA A 649 5.49 -29.48 -40.33
CA ALA A 649 4.36 -28.58 -40.60
C ALA A 649 4.36 -27.30 -39.74
N ASP A 650 5.40 -27.13 -38.93
CA ASP A 650 5.53 -26.14 -37.87
C ASP A 650 5.64 -24.72 -38.46
N TYR A 651 6.47 -24.54 -39.49
CA TYR A 651 6.49 -23.33 -40.30
C TYR A 651 6.67 -23.66 -41.78
N PHE A 652 6.39 -22.70 -42.66
CA PHE A 652 6.66 -22.86 -44.10
C PHE A 652 7.36 -21.66 -44.71
N ALA A 653 8.32 -21.92 -45.59
CA ALA A 653 9.17 -20.94 -46.24
C ALA A 653 8.92 -20.89 -47.75
N LEU A 654 8.66 -19.68 -48.25
CA LEU A 654 8.50 -19.37 -49.67
C LEU A 654 9.76 -18.65 -50.16
N GLY A 655 10.47 -19.27 -51.08
CA GLY A 655 11.63 -18.70 -51.72
C GLY A 655 11.33 -18.13 -53.10
N MET A 656 11.74 -16.89 -53.37
CA MET A 656 11.60 -16.25 -54.68
C MET A 656 13.00 -15.99 -55.25
N GLY A 657 13.41 -16.85 -56.20
CA GLY A 657 14.81 -16.93 -56.60
C GLY A 657 15.68 -17.57 -55.52
N TYR A 658 15.14 -18.57 -54.84
CA TYR A 658 15.79 -19.38 -53.82
C TYR A 658 17.00 -20.09 -54.42
N LYS A 659 18.17 -19.83 -53.85
CA LYS A 659 19.41 -20.54 -54.11
C LYS A 659 20.35 -20.38 -52.89
N PRO A 660 20.45 -21.38 -52.00
CA PRO A 660 21.36 -21.31 -50.86
C PRO A 660 22.81 -21.53 -51.30
N GLU A 661 23.75 -21.06 -50.49
CA GLU A 661 25.19 -21.20 -50.72
C GLU A 661 25.67 -22.59 -50.27
N VAL A 662 25.49 -23.59 -51.13
CA VAL A 662 25.82 -25.00 -50.84
C VAL A 662 27.33 -25.25 -50.98
N SER A 663 28.09 -25.04 -49.90
CA SER A 663 29.50 -25.45 -49.85
C SER A 663 29.62 -26.97 -49.70
N LEU A 664 29.97 -27.65 -50.79
CA LEU A 664 30.31 -29.08 -50.81
C LEU A 664 31.77 -29.37 -50.40
N GLY A 665 32.57 -28.34 -50.09
CA GLY A 665 34.02 -28.46 -49.88
C GLY A 665 34.42 -29.35 -48.69
N GLY A 666 33.53 -29.55 -47.71
CA GLY A 666 33.78 -30.46 -46.59
C GLY A 666 33.69 -31.96 -46.92
N ILE A 667 33.26 -32.33 -48.13
CA ILE A 667 33.03 -33.73 -48.53
C ILE A 667 34.24 -34.34 -49.25
N LEU A 668 35.04 -33.52 -49.94
CA LEU A 668 36.14 -33.96 -50.80
C LEU A 668 37.33 -33.00 -50.63
N GLY A 669 38.42 -33.50 -50.06
CA GLY A 669 39.65 -32.73 -49.87
C GLY A 669 40.27 -32.23 -51.17
N GLU A 670 41.18 -31.26 -51.08
CA GLU A 670 41.69 -30.54 -52.24
C GLU A 670 42.45 -31.44 -53.24
N GLY A 671 42.07 -31.35 -54.52
CA GLY A 671 42.73 -32.04 -55.63
C GLY A 671 41.88 -33.13 -56.31
N ARG A 672 41.99 -33.18 -57.66
CA ARG A 672 41.43 -34.16 -58.63
C ARG A 672 39.94 -34.59 -58.57
N LEU A 673 39.21 -34.36 -57.47
CA LEU A 673 37.84 -34.82 -57.26
C LEU A 673 36.75 -33.82 -57.71
N GLY A 674 37.14 -32.69 -58.31
CA GLY A 674 36.20 -31.70 -58.87
C GLY A 674 35.25 -32.25 -59.95
N GLY A 675 35.61 -33.34 -60.61
CA GLY A 675 34.69 -34.09 -61.47
C GLY A 675 33.56 -34.77 -60.69
N LEU A 676 33.91 -35.42 -59.57
CA LEU A 676 32.97 -36.13 -58.69
C LEU A 676 32.03 -35.15 -57.96
N ALA A 677 32.53 -33.97 -57.60
CA ALA A 677 31.71 -32.86 -57.10
C ALA A 677 30.64 -32.42 -58.12
N ARG A 678 31.00 -32.32 -59.42
CA ARG A 678 30.01 -32.02 -60.48
C ARG A 678 28.96 -33.13 -60.58
N THR A 679 29.34 -34.41 -60.55
CA THR A 679 28.38 -35.52 -60.56
C THR A 679 27.42 -35.44 -59.37
N LEU A 680 27.93 -35.16 -58.16
CA LEU A 680 27.13 -35.00 -56.95
C LEU A 680 26.15 -33.81 -57.04
N THR A 681 26.56 -32.66 -57.60
CA THR A 681 25.62 -31.54 -57.81
C THR A 681 24.43 -31.90 -58.71
N GLY A 682 24.61 -32.86 -59.63
CA GLY A 682 23.54 -33.38 -60.48
C GLY A 682 22.42 -34.12 -59.74
N PHE A 683 22.70 -34.63 -58.54
CA PHE A 683 21.73 -35.33 -57.67
C PHE A 683 21.02 -34.41 -56.65
N LEU A 684 21.42 -33.15 -56.53
CA LEU A 684 20.74 -32.20 -55.65
C LEU A 684 19.37 -31.79 -56.23
N PRO A 685 18.35 -31.48 -55.40
CA PRO A 685 17.11 -30.84 -55.86
C PRO A 685 17.35 -29.60 -56.72
N GLY A 686 16.43 -29.31 -57.65
CA GLY A 686 16.57 -28.17 -58.58
C GLY A 686 16.81 -26.84 -57.86
N TYR A 687 16.08 -26.56 -56.79
CA TYR A 687 16.21 -25.33 -55.98
C TYR A 687 17.54 -25.19 -55.21
N LEU A 688 18.37 -26.23 -55.14
CA LEU A 688 19.75 -26.14 -54.64
C LEU A 688 20.77 -25.88 -55.77
N ARG A 689 20.43 -26.22 -57.02
CA ARG A 689 21.29 -25.99 -58.20
C ARG A 689 21.05 -24.61 -58.82
N GLU A 690 19.78 -24.28 -59.06
CA GLU A 690 19.35 -23.13 -59.83
C GLU A 690 18.26 -22.33 -59.10
N SER A 691 18.28 -21.02 -59.33
CA SER A 691 17.42 -20.05 -58.65
C SER A 691 15.96 -20.35 -58.96
N SER A 692 15.24 -20.82 -57.93
CA SER A 692 13.90 -21.39 -58.07
C SER A 692 12.86 -20.63 -57.25
N PHE A 693 11.60 -20.74 -57.64
CA PHE A 693 10.52 -20.63 -56.68
C PHE A 693 10.49 -21.93 -55.87
N ALA A 694 10.52 -21.83 -54.55
CA ALA A 694 10.48 -22.98 -53.65
C ALA A 694 9.41 -22.77 -52.57
N LEU A 695 8.67 -23.83 -52.25
CA LEU A 695 7.83 -23.93 -51.07
C LEU A 695 8.38 -25.09 -50.23
N LEU A 696 8.91 -24.74 -49.07
CA LEU A 696 9.54 -25.64 -48.11
C LEU A 696 8.73 -25.59 -46.80
N ALA A 697 8.72 -26.66 -46.03
CA ALA A 697 8.29 -26.67 -44.64
C ALA A 697 9.47 -26.94 -43.71
N GLY A 698 9.41 -26.40 -42.49
CA GLY A 698 10.44 -26.56 -41.46
C GLY A 698 9.85 -27.00 -40.13
N GLU A 699 10.75 -27.35 -39.23
CA GLU A 699 10.50 -27.91 -37.89
C GLU A 699 11.07 -26.91 -36.87
N HIS A 700 10.34 -26.61 -35.78
CA HIS A 700 10.75 -25.54 -34.86
C HIS A 700 12.12 -25.80 -34.22
N GLY A 701 12.91 -24.73 -34.08
CA GLY A 701 14.31 -24.79 -33.62
C GLY A 701 15.30 -25.41 -34.62
N SER A 702 14.83 -25.95 -35.75
CA SER A 702 15.65 -26.54 -36.81
C SER A 702 15.73 -25.64 -38.04
N GLY A 703 16.92 -25.59 -38.65
CA GLY A 703 17.17 -24.81 -39.86
C GLY A 703 16.91 -25.59 -41.15
N LEU A 704 16.49 -24.88 -42.20
CA LEU A 704 16.16 -25.49 -43.50
C LEU A 704 17.33 -26.30 -44.09
N HIS A 705 16.97 -27.36 -44.81
CA HIS A 705 17.80 -28.44 -45.35
C HIS A 705 18.43 -29.33 -44.28
N SER A 706 17.77 -29.43 -43.12
CA SER A 706 18.02 -30.47 -42.12
C SER A 706 17.55 -31.84 -42.60
N ARG A 707 16.40 -31.88 -43.29
CA ARG A 707 15.72 -33.09 -43.79
C ARG A 707 15.42 -32.98 -45.29
N ARG A 708 15.15 -34.12 -45.91
CA ARG A 708 14.89 -34.26 -47.36
C ARG A 708 13.41 -34.09 -47.74
N ASP A 709 12.52 -34.30 -46.79
CA ASP A 709 11.06 -34.20 -46.91
C ASP A 709 10.50 -32.77 -46.72
N GLU A 710 11.34 -31.80 -46.31
CA GLU A 710 11.01 -30.36 -46.22
C GLU A 710 10.46 -29.78 -47.54
N LYS A 711 10.88 -30.30 -48.70
CA LYS A 711 10.49 -29.75 -50.01
C LYS A 711 9.08 -30.19 -50.42
N ILE A 712 8.09 -29.33 -50.21
CA ILE A 712 6.72 -29.51 -50.72
C ILE A 712 6.67 -29.32 -52.24
N TRP A 713 7.22 -28.22 -52.76
CA TRP A 713 7.13 -27.84 -54.17
C TRP A 713 8.29 -26.96 -54.62
N SER A 714 8.69 -27.04 -55.90
CA SER A 714 9.67 -26.13 -56.48
C SER A 714 9.52 -26.01 -58.00
N GLN A 715 9.75 -24.83 -58.56
CA GLN A 715 9.78 -24.56 -60.00
C GLN A 715 10.94 -23.59 -60.32
N PRO A 716 11.75 -23.82 -61.37
CA PRO A 716 12.77 -22.87 -61.79
C PRO A 716 12.17 -21.49 -62.12
N VAL A 717 12.86 -20.40 -61.75
CA VAL A 717 12.32 -19.03 -61.90
C VAL A 717 12.05 -18.64 -63.35
N GLY A 718 12.88 -19.09 -64.29
CA GLY A 718 12.79 -18.74 -65.70
C GLY A 718 12.73 -17.22 -65.92
N SER A 719 11.81 -16.76 -66.77
CA SER A 719 11.67 -15.32 -67.09
C SER A 719 10.67 -14.55 -66.20
N LEU A 720 10.32 -15.09 -65.02
CA LEU A 720 9.35 -14.47 -64.09
C LEU A 720 9.99 -13.43 -63.13
N LEU A 721 11.25 -13.63 -62.72
CA LEU A 721 12.07 -12.61 -62.03
C LEU A 721 13.11 -12.06 -63.00
N ARG A 722 12.68 -11.21 -63.93
CA ARG A 722 13.60 -10.42 -64.76
C ARG A 722 14.29 -9.34 -63.90
N PRO A 723 15.45 -8.80 -64.30
CA PRO A 723 15.98 -7.57 -63.70
C PRO A 723 14.93 -6.44 -63.75
N GLY A 724 14.57 -5.88 -62.60
CA GLY A 724 13.52 -4.87 -62.48
C GLY A 724 13.03 -4.73 -61.03
N THR A 725 12.01 -3.92 -60.81
CA THR A 725 11.32 -3.86 -59.50
C THR A 725 10.45 -5.10 -59.32
N ILE A 726 10.70 -5.87 -58.26
CA ILE A 726 9.89 -7.04 -57.89
C ILE A 726 8.81 -6.62 -56.90
N ARG A 727 7.57 -7.04 -57.15
CA ARG A 727 6.46 -6.96 -56.19
C ARG A 727 6.01 -8.36 -55.82
N PHE A 728 6.04 -8.72 -54.55
CA PHE A 728 5.50 -9.99 -54.06
C PHE A 728 4.30 -9.78 -53.14
N SER A 729 3.43 -10.79 -53.08
CA SER A 729 2.29 -10.85 -52.17
C SER A 729 2.11 -12.31 -51.76
N ILE A 730 2.19 -12.55 -50.46
CA ILE A 730 2.08 -13.87 -49.83
C ILE A 730 1.02 -13.75 -48.75
N SER A 731 0.00 -14.60 -48.75
CA SER A 731 -0.99 -14.62 -47.67
C SER A 731 -1.45 -16.03 -47.33
N MET A 732 -1.54 -16.32 -46.04
CA MET A 732 -2.21 -17.50 -45.50
C MET A 732 -3.50 -17.07 -44.81
N GLU A 733 -4.61 -17.69 -45.19
CA GLU A 733 -5.95 -17.38 -44.69
C GLU A 733 -6.77 -18.68 -44.69
N ASN A 734 -7.25 -19.12 -43.52
CA ASN A 734 -8.02 -20.36 -43.35
C ASN A 734 -7.36 -21.56 -44.07
N SER A 735 -6.05 -21.72 -43.83
CA SER A 735 -5.16 -22.70 -44.45
C SER A 735 -5.01 -22.65 -45.99
N ALA A 736 -5.64 -21.68 -46.67
CA ALA A 736 -5.43 -21.43 -48.09
C ALA A 736 -4.26 -20.47 -48.32
N LEU A 737 -3.11 -21.01 -48.71
CA LEU A 737 -1.99 -20.21 -49.22
C LEU A 737 -2.40 -19.51 -50.53
N LYS A 738 -2.04 -18.24 -50.66
CA LYS A 738 -2.10 -17.47 -51.92
C LYS A 738 -0.75 -16.80 -52.12
N TRP A 739 -0.05 -17.11 -53.21
CA TRP A 739 1.27 -16.55 -53.52
C TRP A 739 1.30 -15.92 -54.92
N LYS A 740 1.68 -14.64 -54.99
CA LYS A 740 1.79 -13.86 -56.22
C LYS A 740 3.14 -13.16 -56.31
N VAL A 741 3.68 -13.10 -57.53
CA VAL A 741 4.92 -12.39 -57.86
C VAL A 741 4.69 -11.62 -59.16
N ASN A 742 5.00 -10.32 -59.16
CA ASN A 742 4.76 -9.39 -60.27
C ASN A 742 3.32 -9.51 -60.82
N SER A 743 2.35 -9.48 -59.90
CA SER A 743 0.90 -9.68 -60.10
C SER A 743 0.46 -11.05 -60.66
N LYS A 744 1.37 -11.98 -60.96
CA LYS A 744 1.05 -13.34 -61.40
C LYS A 744 0.95 -14.28 -60.19
N THR A 745 -0.17 -15.00 -60.07
CA THR A 745 -0.31 -16.10 -59.10
C THR A 745 0.57 -17.27 -59.51
N LEU A 746 1.31 -17.86 -58.56
CA LEU A 746 2.14 -19.04 -58.81
C LEU A 746 1.32 -20.34 -58.68
N GLY A 747 1.51 -21.26 -59.62
CA GLY A 747 0.69 -22.47 -59.79
C GLY A 747 1.21 -23.71 -59.07
N TYR A 748 1.38 -23.66 -57.74
CA TYR A 748 1.68 -24.83 -56.93
C TYR A 748 0.42 -25.73 -56.84
N ARG A 749 0.31 -26.70 -57.76
CA ARG A 749 -0.84 -27.61 -57.84
C ARG A 749 -1.04 -28.40 -56.54
N ASN A 750 -2.30 -28.73 -56.26
CA ASN A 750 -2.77 -29.53 -55.12
C ASN A 750 -2.06 -30.89 -55.01
N SER A 751 -0.92 -30.94 -54.34
CA SER A 751 -0.34 -32.19 -53.85
C SER A 751 -1.01 -32.60 -52.55
N LEU A 752 -1.01 -33.90 -52.24
CA LEU A 752 -1.50 -34.40 -50.95
C LEU A 752 -0.72 -33.77 -49.78
N ALA A 753 0.57 -33.48 -49.98
CA ALA A 753 1.41 -32.76 -49.03
C ALA A 753 0.94 -31.32 -48.77
N LEU A 754 0.48 -30.58 -49.80
CA LEU A 754 -0.04 -29.22 -49.62
C LEU A 754 -1.36 -29.23 -48.82
N ALA A 755 -2.23 -30.22 -49.06
CA ALA A 755 -3.48 -30.38 -48.30
C ALA A 755 -3.21 -30.79 -46.83
N ARG A 756 -2.31 -31.75 -46.59
CA ARG A 756 -1.89 -32.12 -45.22
C ARG A 756 -1.14 -31.03 -44.49
N LEU A 757 -0.36 -30.22 -45.20
CA LEU A 757 0.25 -29.01 -44.63
C LEU A 757 -0.86 -28.08 -44.14
N ALA A 758 -1.80 -27.74 -45.03
CA ALA A 758 -2.96 -26.88 -44.73
C ALA A 758 -3.77 -27.36 -43.50
N GLU A 759 -3.93 -28.67 -43.29
CA GLU A 759 -4.58 -29.24 -42.10
C GLU A 759 -3.76 -29.11 -40.80
N LYS A 760 -2.44 -28.89 -40.88
CA LYS A 760 -1.51 -28.89 -39.73
C LYS A 760 -0.86 -27.55 -39.39
N ILE A 761 -0.94 -26.53 -40.27
CA ILE A 761 -0.25 -25.24 -40.06
C ILE A 761 -0.68 -24.62 -38.72
N PRO A 762 0.24 -24.26 -37.81
CA PRO A 762 -0.14 -23.59 -36.57
C PRO A 762 -0.84 -22.27 -36.87
N HIS A 763 -1.88 -22.00 -36.07
CA HIS A 763 -2.71 -20.80 -36.21
C HIS A 763 -2.20 -19.64 -35.34
N ALA A 764 -0.93 -19.66 -34.92
CA ALA A 764 -0.25 -18.62 -34.17
C ALA A 764 1.24 -18.58 -34.55
N GLY A 765 1.87 -17.41 -34.57
CA GLY A 765 3.29 -17.26 -34.93
C GLY A 765 3.69 -15.86 -35.39
N SER A 766 4.87 -15.73 -35.98
CA SER A 766 5.28 -14.54 -36.75
C SER A 766 5.74 -14.90 -38.16
N PHE A 767 6.63 -14.08 -38.75
CA PHE A 767 7.32 -14.38 -39.98
C PHE A 767 8.80 -13.99 -39.91
N ASN A 768 9.62 -14.68 -40.72
CA ASN A 768 11.01 -14.33 -40.96
C ASN A 768 11.21 -13.93 -42.43
N ILE A 769 11.96 -12.87 -42.71
CA ILE A 769 12.48 -12.54 -44.06
C ILE A 769 13.95 -12.93 -44.07
N PHE A 770 14.37 -13.71 -45.07
CA PHE A 770 15.72 -14.27 -45.11
C PHE A 770 16.30 -14.35 -46.51
N THR A 771 17.60 -14.13 -46.64
CA THR A 771 18.28 -13.91 -47.93
C THR A 771 19.38 -14.92 -48.24
N ASN A 772 19.55 -15.97 -47.43
CA ASN A 772 20.62 -16.97 -47.61
C ASN A 772 22.03 -16.35 -47.77
N ASN A 773 22.32 -15.25 -47.06
CA ASN A 773 23.52 -14.40 -47.18
C ASN A 773 23.64 -13.54 -48.47
N SER A 774 22.69 -13.57 -49.42
CA SER A 774 22.55 -12.51 -50.45
C SER A 774 22.25 -11.17 -49.78
N THR A 775 22.59 -10.05 -50.45
CA THR A 775 22.09 -8.72 -50.02
C THR A 775 20.83 -8.37 -50.81
N VAL A 776 19.76 -8.02 -50.12
CA VAL A 776 18.47 -7.60 -50.69
C VAL A 776 18.06 -6.26 -50.07
N TYR A 777 17.47 -5.38 -50.87
CA TYR A 777 16.94 -4.09 -50.45
C TYR A 777 15.41 -4.10 -50.58
N PHE A 778 14.69 -3.62 -49.57
CA PHE A 778 13.24 -3.47 -49.59
C PHE A 778 12.90 -1.98 -49.55
N SER A 779 12.03 -1.54 -50.47
CA SER A 779 11.53 -0.16 -50.51
C SER A 779 10.20 0.01 -49.75
N SER A 780 9.47 -1.08 -49.53
CA SER A 780 8.28 -1.09 -48.68
C SER A 780 7.85 -2.51 -48.33
N LEU A 781 7.31 -2.69 -47.12
CA LEU A 781 6.55 -3.87 -46.70
C LEU A 781 5.17 -3.44 -46.21
N GLU A 782 4.14 -4.18 -46.57
CA GLU A 782 2.79 -4.06 -46.02
C GLU A 782 2.41 -5.41 -45.42
N ILE A 783 2.13 -5.43 -44.12
CA ILE A 783 1.79 -6.63 -43.36
C ILE A 783 0.32 -6.51 -42.97
N THR A 784 -0.47 -7.57 -43.14
CA THR A 784 -1.87 -7.60 -42.68
C THR A 784 -2.16 -8.92 -42.01
N GLY A 785 -2.46 -8.89 -40.72
CA GLY A 785 -2.78 -10.09 -39.94
C GLY A 785 -3.77 -9.81 -38.82
N GLN A 786 -4.36 -10.87 -38.29
CA GLN A 786 -5.15 -10.81 -37.06
C GLN A 786 -4.18 -10.97 -35.88
N LEU A 787 -4.27 -10.10 -34.88
CA LEU A 787 -3.30 -10.05 -33.78
C LEU A 787 -3.71 -10.99 -32.64
N SER A 788 -2.75 -11.73 -32.10
CA SER A 788 -2.98 -12.62 -30.97
C SER A 788 -3.33 -11.83 -29.71
N LYS A 789 -4.44 -12.21 -29.06
CA LYS A 789 -4.86 -11.61 -27.79
C LYS A 789 -3.89 -11.93 -26.66
N GLU A 790 -3.28 -13.12 -26.70
CA GLU A 790 -2.29 -13.57 -25.72
C GLU A 790 -0.98 -12.79 -25.89
N TRP A 791 -0.56 -12.55 -27.13
CA TRP A 791 0.58 -11.69 -27.43
C TRP A 791 0.35 -10.24 -26.99
N ALA A 792 -0.82 -9.67 -27.28
CA ALA A 792 -1.17 -8.32 -26.85
C ALA A 792 -1.16 -8.18 -25.31
N ALA A 793 -1.68 -9.17 -24.59
CA ALA A 793 -1.63 -9.22 -23.13
C ALA A 793 -0.18 -9.39 -22.60
N GLY A 794 0.64 -10.24 -23.24
CA GLY A 794 2.06 -10.42 -22.93
C GLY A 794 2.90 -9.17 -23.15
N LEU A 795 2.64 -8.44 -24.23
CA LEU A 795 3.28 -7.15 -24.53
C LEU A 795 2.87 -6.09 -23.50
N ALA A 796 1.57 -5.97 -23.21
CA ALA A 796 1.06 -5.06 -22.17
C ALA A 796 1.71 -5.33 -20.80
N LYS A 797 1.87 -6.61 -20.44
CA LYS A 797 2.61 -7.05 -19.25
C LYS A 797 4.09 -6.63 -19.31
N SER A 798 4.80 -6.92 -20.40
CA SER A 798 6.22 -6.56 -20.57
C SER A 798 6.48 -5.05 -20.47
N ILE A 799 5.57 -4.23 -21.01
CA ILE A 799 5.64 -2.77 -20.91
C ILE A 799 5.41 -2.33 -19.46
N ALA A 800 4.36 -2.83 -18.80
CA ALA A 800 4.06 -2.51 -17.41
C ALA A 800 5.20 -2.92 -16.44
N GLU A 801 5.79 -4.11 -16.62
CA GLU A 801 6.93 -4.59 -15.84
C GLU A 801 8.20 -3.74 -16.06
N ARG A 802 8.43 -3.29 -17.29
CA ARG A 802 9.55 -2.39 -17.65
C ARG A 802 9.39 -1.00 -17.03
N GLU A 803 8.18 -0.46 -17.05
CA GLU A 803 7.85 0.81 -16.40
C GLU A 803 7.95 0.70 -14.87
N LEU A 804 7.44 -0.39 -14.28
CA LEU A 804 7.59 -0.65 -12.84
C LEU A 804 9.07 -0.73 -12.45
N LYS A 805 9.92 -1.37 -13.26
CA LYS A 805 11.39 -1.40 -13.05
C LYS A 805 12.05 -0.02 -13.18
N LYS A 806 11.52 0.90 -14.00
CA LYS A 806 11.95 2.32 -14.02
C LYS A 806 11.47 3.09 -12.78
N LEU A 807 10.34 2.73 -12.16
CA LEU A 807 9.83 3.35 -10.93
C LEU A 807 10.56 2.86 -9.66
N ASP A 808 10.72 1.54 -9.53
CA ASP A 808 11.46 0.83 -8.49
C ASP A 808 12.42 -0.21 -9.13
N SER A 809 13.71 0.12 -9.17
CA SER A 809 14.74 -0.74 -9.77
C SER A 809 15.07 -1.99 -8.93
N SER A 810 14.43 -2.19 -7.78
CA SER A 810 14.47 -3.45 -7.04
C SER A 810 13.38 -4.44 -7.47
N PHE A 811 12.46 -4.05 -8.37
CA PHE A 811 11.56 -4.97 -9.06
C PHE A 811 12.36 -5.92 -9.98
N GLY A 812 11.99 -7.21 -9.99
CA GLY A 812 12.71 -8.26 -10.72
C GLY A 812 14.12 -8.58 -10.20
N ARG A 813 14.57 -7.97 -9.09
CA ARG A 813 15.95 -8.17 -8.56
C ARG A 813 16.06 -9.35 -7.57
N GLY A 814 15.27 -10.40 -7.77
CA GLY A 814 15.23 -11.55 -6.85
C GLY A 814 14.24 -12.65 -7.25
N ALA A 815 14.67 -13.51 -8.19
CA ALA A 815 14.09 -14.84 -8.44
C ALA A 815 15.16 -15.76 -9.07
N ASP A 816 15.79 -15.28 -10.13
CA ASP A 816 16.68 -16.04 -11.04
C ASP A 816 18.04 -16.46 -10.43
N GLY A 817 18.26 -16.17 -9.13
CA GLY A 817 19.43 -16.64 -8.38
C GLY A 817 19.16 -17.89 -7.54
N LYS A 818 17.94 -18.44 -7.54
CA LYS A 818 17.56 -19.57 -6.66
C LYS A 818 16.37 -20.42 -7.16
N ALA A 819 16.32 -20.72 -8.46
CA ALA A 819 15.21 -21.42 -9.09
C ALA A 819 15.60 -22.54 -10.08
N ASP A 820 16.82 -23.08 -10.01
CA ASP A 820 17.23 -24.30 -10.72
C ASP A 820 17.68 -25.35 -9.69
N GLY A 821 16.96 -26.48 -9.63
CA GLY A 821 17.19 -27.51 -8.59
C GLY A 821 15.98 -28.35 -8.18
N ALA A 822 14.85 -28.28 -8.89
CA ALA A 822 13.65 -29.07 -8.60
C ALA A 822 13.64 -30.40 -9.38
N LYS A 823 14.33 -31.43 -8.87
CA LYS A 823 14.13 -32.82 -9.30
C LYS A 823 13.62 -33.67 -8.12
N SER A 824 12.40 -34.17 -8.27
CA SER A 824 11.83 -35.39 -7.68
C SER A 824 12.28 -35.78 -6.27
N ASP A 825 11.36 -35.71 -5.30
CA ASP A 825 11.54 -36.23 -3.96
C ASP A 825 12.03 -37.70 -3.95
N THR A 826 13.07 -37.96 -3.16
CA THR A 826 13.28 -39.25 -2.51
C THR A 826 14.11 -39.02 -1.24
N SER A 827 13.83 -39.78 -0.18
CA SER A 827 14.24 -39.44 1.17
C SER A 827 15.63 -39.96 1.55
N SER A 828 16.32 -39.22 2.44
CA SER A 828 16.91 -39.71 3.72
C SER A 828 18.16 -38.92 4.15
N GLY A 829 18.54 -39.08 5.42
CA GLY A 829 19.89 -38.76 5.92
C GLY A 829 20.02 -37.42 6.65
N ALA A 830 20.62 -37.45 7.85
CA ALA A 830 20.97 -36.28 8.65
C ALA A 830 22.42 -36.37 9.15
N GLY A 831 23.05 -35.23 9.39
CA GLY A 831 24.41 -35.11 9.94
C GLY A 831 25.13 -33.85 9.48
N GLY A 832 26.02 -33.29 10.30
CA GLY A 832 26.79 -32.10 9.94
C GLY A 832 27.87 -31.74 10.96
N GLY A 833 28.78 -30.84 10.58
CA GLY A 833 29.87 -30.38 11.46
C GLY A 833 30.97 -29.59 10.73
N LYS A 834 31.56 -28.63 11.45
CA LYS A 834 32.71 -27.74 11.13
C LYS A 834 33.92 -28.49 10.51
N GLY A 835 34.85 -27.88 9.75
CA GLY A 835 35.06 -26.46 9.37
C GLY A 835 36.49 -25.97 9.73
N ALA A 836 37.30 -25.54 8.75
CA ALA A 836 38.66 -24.99 8.91
C ALA A 836 39.13 -24.17 7.68
N GLU A 837 40.20 -23.37 7.81
CA GLU A 837 40.71 -22.39 6.83
C GLU A 837 41.88 -22.87 5.96
N THR A 838 42.15 -22.20 4.82
CA THR A 838 43.51 -21.93 4.31
C THR A 838 43.52 -20.86 3.20
N THR A 839 44.66 -20.17 3.03
CA THR A 839 44.89 -19.01 2.12
C THR A 839 45.63 -19.39 0.80
N PRO A 840 45.73 -18.51 -0.22
CA PRO A 840 45.70 -18.95 -1.63
C PRO A 840 46.97 -18.84 -2.50
N GLY A 841 47.01 -19.61 -3.60
CA GLY A 841 47.83 -19.41 -4.81
C GLY A 841 48.54 -20.68 -5.32
N PRO A 842 49.10 -20.70 -6.55
CA PRO A 842 48.69 -19.99 -7.78
C PRO A 842 48.64 -20.90 -9.05
N GLY A 843 47.91 -20.47 -10.10
CA GLY A 843 47.82 -21.15 -11.40
C GLY A 843 46.64 -22.14 -11.52
N SER A 844 46.12 -22.47 -12.71
CA SER A 844 46.65 -22.29 -14.08
C SER A 844 45.59 -21.80 -15.10
N ASN A 845 46.01 -21.45 -16.31
CA ASN A 845 45.14 -21.03 -17.42
C ASN A 845 44.47 -22.21 -18.14
N GLN A 846 43.14 -22.17 -18.31
CA GLN A 846 42.47 -22.61 -19.53
C GLN A 846 41.11 -21.90 -19.68
N GLY A 847 40.74 -21.56 -20.92
CA GLY A 847 39.71 -20.54 -21.19
C GLY A 847 38.28 -21.07 -21.30
N SER A 848 37.31 -20.29 -20.80
CA SER A 848 35.89 -20.41 -21.13
C SER A 848 35.29 -19.01 -21.29
N ALA A 849 34.94 -18.63 -22.52
CA ALA A 849 34.38 -17.32 -22.84
C ALA A 849 32.85 -17.37 -22.85
N SER A 850 32.23 -17.21 -21.69
CA SER A 850 30.77 -17.31 -21.51
C SER A 850 30.01 -16.07 -22.00
N SER A 851 29.38 -16.20 -23.17
CA SER A 851 27.98 -15.79 -23.49
C SER A 851 27.41 -14.41 -23.07
N GLY A 852 28.21 -13.43 -22.63
CA GLY A 852 27.76 -12.09 -22.19
C GLY A 852 27.48 -11.06 -23.31
N GLY A 853 27.00 -11.48 -24.48
CA GLY A 853 26.95 -10.66 -25.69
C GLY A 853 25.92 -9.52 -25.70
N LEU A 854 26.32 -8.35 -26.23
CA LEU A 854 25.51 -7.19 -26.65
C LEU A 854 24.71 -6.42 -25.58
N LYS A 855 23.97 -7.07 -24.67
CA LYS A 855 23.05 -6.37 -23.75
C LYS A 855 23.79 -5.39 -22.82
N GLY A 856 24.89 -5.85 -22.22
CA GLY A 856 25.73 -5.04 -21.32
C GLY A 856 26.70 -4.07 -22.01
N VAL A 857 26.51 -3.77 -23.29
CA VAL A 857 27.27 -2.73 -24.02
C VAL A 857 26.44 -1.45 -24.12
N MET A 858 25.16 -1.55 -24.51
CA MET A 858 24.27 -0.37 -24.63
C MET A 858 24.02 0.28 -23.26
N GLU A 859 23.85 -0.54 -22.21
CA GLU A 859 23.72 -0.12 -20.79
C GLU A 859 24.96 0.61 -20.23
N ARG A 860 26.04 0.81 -21.00
CA ARG A 860 27.24 1.58 -20.61
C ARG A 860 27.32 2.98 -21.20
N PHE A 861 26.55 3.26 -22.26
CA PHE A 861 26.61 4.53 -22.99
C PHE A 861 25.31 5.35 -22.88
N ASP A 862 24.17 4.71 -22.64
CA ASP A 862 22.94 5.35 -22.14
C ASP A 862 23.17 5.82 -20.70
N LYS A 863 23.62 7.08 -20.54
CA LYS A 863 23.89 7.73 -19.25
C LYS A 863 22.67 8.50 -18.75
N ASN A 864 21.80 8.95 -19.65
CA ASN A 864 20.57 9.67 -19.30
C ASN A 864 19.41 8.73 -18.87
N GLY A 865 19.44 7.45 -19.27
CA GLY A 865 18.50 6.39 -18.87
C GLY A 865 17.20 6.34 -19.69
N ASP A 866 17.12 7.04 -20.82
CA ASP A 866 15.91 7.10 -21.64
C ASP A 866 15.67 5.79 -22.43
N GLY A 867 16.72 5.07 -22.81
CA GLY A 867 16.69 3.82 -23.59
C GLY A 867 17.01 4.00 -25.08
N LYS A 868 17.42 5.20 -25.51
CA LYS A 868 18.06 5.49 -26.79
C LYS A 868 19.55 5.79 -26.52
N LEU A 869 20.22 6.46 -27.45
CA LEU A 869 21.50 7.15 -27.22
C LEU A 869 21.29 8.56 -27.76
N ASP A 870 21.51 9.58 -26.92
CA ASP A 870 21.49 10.98 -27.38
C ASP A 870 22.69 11.26 -28.30
N GLU A 871 22.72 12.42 -28.96
CA GLU A 871 23.74 12.69 -29.98
C GLU A 871 25.19 12.72 -29.42
N ASN A 872 25.37 13.02 -28.12
CA ASN A 872 26.67 12.95 -27.45
C ASN A 872 27.02 11.50 -27.06
N GLU A 873 26.05 10.74 -26.57
CA GLU A 873 26.22 9.32 -26.22
C GLU A 873 26.48 8.46 -27.46
N ARG A 874 25.77 8.74 -28.55
CA ARG A 874 25.99 8.20 -29.90
C ARG A 874 27.39 8.55 -30.40
N LYS A 875 27.85 9.79 -30.22
CA LYS A 875 29.20 10.19 -30.62
C LYS A 875 30.28 9.45 -29.81
N ALA A 876 30.13 9.32 -28.50
CA ALA A 876 31.03 8.53 -27.67
C ALA A 876 31.06 7.04 -28.08
N PHE A 877 29.91 6.48 -28.47
CA PHE A 877 29.81 5.12 -29.01
C PHE A 877 30.49 4.99 -30.39
N GLN A 878 30.38 5.99 -31.26
CA GLN A 878 31.07 6.03 -32.56
C GLN A 878 32.58 6.25 -32.42
N ASP A 879 33.03 7.08 -31.49
CA ASP A 879 34.45 7.30 -31.21
C ASP A 879 35.11 6.00 -30.71
N LEU A 880 34.45 5.27 -29.79
CA LEU A 880 34.90 3.95 -29.34
C LEU A 880 34.96 2.91 -30.48
N LEU A 881 33.97 2.91 -31.38
CA LEU A 881 33.97 2.05 -32.56
C LEU A 881 35.06 2.42 -33.58
N ARG A 882 35.51 3.67 -33.62
CA ARG A 882 36.62 4.13 -34.47
C ARG A 882 37.98 3.74 -33.88
N GLU A 883 38.17 3.87 -32.57
CA GLU A 883 39.38 3.40 -31.88
C GLU A 883 39.52 1.88 -31.95
N GLY A 884 38.40 1.13 -31.79
CA GLY A 884 38.36 -0.32 -31.90
C GLY A 884 38.63 -0.92 -33.30
N LEU A 885 38.97 -0.09 -34.29
CA LEU A 885 39.26 -0.49 -35.67
C LEU A 885 40.62 0.03 -36.19
N GLY A 886 41.50 0.53 -35.31
CA GLY A 886 42.58 1.45 -35.70
C GLY A 886 44.00 1.19 -35.20
N SER A 887 44.47 -0.06 -35.00
CA SER A 887 45.92 -0.32 -34.81
C SER A 887 46.36 -1.77 -35.03
N GLU A 888 47.10 -2.03 -36.12
CA GLU A 888 48.27 -2.94 -36.15
C GLU A 888 49.26 -2.43 -37.23
N PRO A 889 50.57 -2.72 -37.13
CA PRO A 889 51.61 -1.93 -37.81
C PRO A 889 51.97 -2.44 -39.21
N ASP A 890 52.17 -1.52 -40.15
CA ASP A 890 52.75 -1.81 -41.47
C ASP A 890 54.28 -1.61 -41.43
N SER A 891 55.05 -2.54 -42.01
CA SER A 891 56.51 -2.59 -41.80
C SER A 891 57.33 -2.99 -43.03
N SER A 892 57.84 -1.96 -43.73
CA SER A 892 59.03 -1.98 -44.61
C SER A 892 58.93 -2.71 -45.97
N PRO A 893 59.83 -2.41 -46.94
CA PRO A 893 60.41 -1.10 -47.29
C PRO A 893 60.55 -0.83 -48.83
N GLU A 894 60.77 0.45 -49.20
CA GLU A 894 61.29 0.93 -50.51
C GLU A 894 60.41 0.66 -51.77
N LYS A 895 60.50 1.39 -52.90
CA LYS A 895 61.54 2.34 -53.41
C LYS A 895 60.93 3.38 -54.39
N LYS A 896 61.47 4.61 -54.38
CA LYS A 896 61.81 5.57 -55.51
C LYS A 896 61.02 5.53 -56.84
N GLU A 897 60.75 6.60 -57.62
CA GLU A 897 60.99 8.08 -57.67
C GLU A 897 60.35 8.62 -59.01
N PRO A 898 60.53 9.87 -59.52
CA PRO A 898 60.72 11.21 -58.91
C PRO A 898 59.80 12.32 -59.54
N ALA A 899 60.01 13.60 -59.16
CA ALA A 899 59.54 14.85 -59.82
C ALA A 899 58.01 15.09 -59.87
N GLY A 900 57.47 16.31 -60.05
CA GLY A 900 57.98 17.69 -60.23
C GLY A 900 56.74 18.60 -60.45
N SER A 901 56.77 19.93 -60.60
CA SER A 901 57.85 20.93 -60.61
C SER A 901 57.25 22.30 -60.19
N ALA A 902 57.98 23.40 -60.33
CA ALA A 902 57.53 24.74 -59.94
C ALA A 902 56.50 25.39 -60.89
N GLY A 903 55.63 26.22 -60.32
CA GLY A 903 55.47 27.61 -60.75
C GLY A 903 54.35 27.99 -61.74
N GLN A 904 53.48 28.90 -61.28
CA GLN A 904 52.58 29.78 -62.06
C GLN A 904 51.41 29.11 -62.82
N GLY A 905 50.20 29.67 -62.67
CA GLY A 905 48.99 29.19 -63.37
C GLY A 905 47.69 29.74 -62.77
N SER A 906 47.23 30.87 -63.31
CA SER A 906 46.11 31.70 -62.86
C SER A 906 44.80 30.99 -62.46
N SER A 907 44.15 31.50 -61.40
CA SER A 907 42.70 31.64 -61.21
C SER A 907 41.74 30.47 -61.53
N SER A 908 41.11 29.92 -60.48
CA SER A 908 39.71 30.23 -60.11
C SER A 908 39.43 29.84 -58.65
#